data_AF-E2NM21-F1
#
_entry.id   AF-E2NM21-F1
#
_cell.length_a   1.000
_cell.length_b   1.000
_cell.length_c   1.000
_cell.angle_alpha   90.00
_cell.angle_beta   90.00
_cell.angle_gamma   90.00
#
_symmetry.space_group_name_H-M   'P 1'
#
loop_
_entity.id
_entity.type
_entity.pdbx_description
1 polymer ?
#
loop_
_entity_poly.entity_id
_entity_poly.type
_entity_poly.pdbx_seq_one_letter_code
_entity_poly.pdbx_strand_id
1 'polypeptide(L)'
;GDVILLNENEYPVGDKGETIKVELRSNCEYGITMPDVSWIKEATMSRGMSSHTIYYTISPNDANESRRAKIIFYNKDNTAIADTLTVIQAQKDAVVIDNKNIELKTSNDTIMGIDVNANVDVEIHPADTCQWITESTAARGLQLRKIYLKAAKNDGFAPRRGRVLIKSKNGQECDTLKIWQAGKPTAVKLEQTSLDIPMAGGTYRIKVDANVPVKMTEWNLLWPEDKKEDPIYGMHEETIFKKALFMYENKPQIPYQATLSNDGQYLEIKVEPAVSAEASSATITIYGAHENKEAKLTIKQETDPTKVVRLCLTQYGEQEFVRFFEGFYLVLQQMYTQEELYSRQSEKEEGYEWRFDFINHTLNANNGEVRSAWSSFYNSVNMILFIKDQIPRSSEEELASSDSTTVMKLLDMQRFILFYEKVNLWGKAVCLSEFPSDIITSMPAISQAEVLKLFVEPLLFLRERLPGEISGQSAINDCFFPSRDFPALLLARIYMEQGKFAEAKSMLTGIVNSGRYQLGDLIYQFPVSDMYSDIQLICFSYTEVVLNLAECESRLGNSAQAENYLNQVMTANIGSPAYSSNVSLSSSAFTTRTSDEFINRLANVWQSELRGTGTYFAFLKRNNIAVSTLNIPIWRQVFPVPMREILVNPSMSQNEGY
;
A
#
# COMPACT_ATOMS: atom_id res chain seq x y z
N GLY A 1 -40.82 -6.28 -49.62
CA GLY A 1 -41.28 -4.96 -49.17
C GLY A 1 -40.87 -3.95 -50.20
N ASP A 2 -41.60 -2.84 -50.28
CA ASP A 2 -41.24 -1.74 -51.18
C ASP A 2 -39.90 -1.12 -50.76
N VAL A 3 -39.10 -0.70 -51.73
CA VAL A 3 -37.74 -0.20 -51.54
C VAL A 3 -37.60 1.11 -52.30
N ILE A 4 -37.08 2.13 -51.63
CA ILE A 4 -36.57 3.37 -52.20
C ILE A 4 -35.17 3.55 -51.62
N LEU A 5 -34.16 3.55 -52.48
CA LEU A 5 -32.76 3.64 -52.06
C LEU A 5 -31.97 4.49 -53.06
N LEU A 6 -31.28 5.50 -52.55
CA LEU A 6 -30.33 6.31 -53.29
C LEU A 6 -28.95 5.63 -53.32
N ASN A 7 -28.23 5.79 -54.43
CA ASN A 7 -26.84 5.33 -54.48
C ASN A 7 -25.92 6.15 -53.56
N GLU A 8 -26.22 7.44 -53.35
CA GLU A 8 -25.49 8.35 -52.47
C GLU A 8 -26.48 9.27 -51.73
N ASN A 9 -26.25 9.49 -50.42
CA ASN A 9 -27.15 10.26 -49.55
C ASN A 9 -26.67 11.69 -49.30
N GLU A 10 -25.44 12.01 -49.71
CA GLU A 10 -24.87 13.35 -49.66
C GLU A 10 -24.19 13.67 -51.00
N TYR A 11 -24.40 14.88 -51.50
CA TYR A 11 -23.76 15.34 -52.73
C TYR A 11 -23.12 16.73 -52.52
N PRO A 12 -21.78 16.81 -52.43
CA PRO A 12 -21.08 18.08 -52.29
C PRO A 12 -20.96 18.81 -53.63
N VAL A 13 -21.30 20.10 -53.64
CA VAL A 13 -21.31 20.95 -54.85
C VAL A 13 -20.43 22.19 -54.64
N GLY A 14 -19.69 22.58 -55.69
CA GLY A 14 -18.91 23.82 -55.68
C GLY A 14 -19.77 25.09 -55.62
N ASP A 15 -19.16 26.24 -55.32
CA ASP A 15 -19.87 27.53 -55.32
C ASP A 15 -20.40 27.88 -56.72
N LYS A 16 -19.74 27.47 -57.81
CA LYS A 16 -20.19 27.75 -59.18
C LYS A 16 -21.47 27.00 -59.59
N GLY A 17 -21.92 26.05 -58.77
CA GLY A 17 -23.06 25.20 -59.11
C GLY A 17 -22.74 24.19 -60.21
N GLU A 18 -23.58 23.17 -60.33
CA GLU A 18 -23.44 22.12 -61.35
C GLU A 18 -24.77 21.40 -61.57
N THR A 19 -24.88 20.59 -62.62
CA THR A 19 -26.00 19.65 -62.77
C THR A 19 -25.59 18.30 -62.19
N ILE A 20 -26.24 17.91 -61.10
CA ILE A 20 -25.99 16.65 -60.41
C ILE A 20 -26.87 15.54 -60.95
N LYS A 21 -26.33 14.31 -60.99
CA LYS A 21 -27.04 13.09 -61.40
C LYS A 21 -27.37 12.26 -60.16
N VAL A 22 -28.64 11.95 -59.97
CA VAL A 22 -29.15 11.15 -58.85
C VAL A 22 -29.72 9.86 -59.39
N GLU A 23 -29.12 8.74 -58.99
CA GLU A 23 -29.58 7.41 -59.35
C GLU A 23 -30.40 6.80 -58.20
N LEU A 24 -31.64 6.46 -58.51
CA LEU A 24 -32.61 5.92 -57.56
C LEU A 24 -32.91 4.46 -57.92
N ARG A 25 -32.83 3.56 -56.94
CA ARG A 25 -33.34 2.19 -57.07
C ARG A 25 -34.69 2.10 -56.36
N SER A 26 -35.75 1.91 -57.13
CA SER A 26 -37.11 1.73 -56.60
C SER A 26 -37.84 0.59 -57.31
N ASN A 27 -38.58 -0.20 -56.53
CA ASN A 27 -39.53 -1.22 -57.03
C ASN A 27 -41.01 -0.81 -56.85
N CYS A 28 -41.28 0.41 -56.40
CA CYS A 28 -42.61 0.97 -56.20
C CYS A 28 -42.75 2.37 -56.84
N GLU A 29 -43.98 2.88 -56.94
CA GLU A 29 -44.23 4.27 -57.32
C GLU A 29 -43.73 5.22 -56.22
N TYR A 30 -42.92 6.20 -56.61
CA TYR A 30 -42.32 7.16 -55.69
C TYR A 30 -42.71 8.60 -56.03
N GLY A 31 -42.75 9.44 -55.00
CA GLY A 31 -42.85 10.89 -55.08
C GLY A 31 -41.53 11.55 -54.67
N ILE A 32 -41.37 12.82 -55.05
CA ILE A 32 -40.20 13.64 -54.72
C ILE A 32 -40.69 14.89 -54.02
N THR A 33 -40.18 15.14 -52.82
CA THR A 33 -40.35 16.42 -52.13
C THR A 33 -39.10 17.26 -52.37
N MET A 34 -39.27 18.33 -53.15
CA MET A 34 -38.22 19.32 -53.38
C MET A 34 -38.10 20.25 -52.16
N PRO A 35 -36.86 20.66 -51.79
CA PRO A 35 -36.66 21.66 -50.76
C PRO A 35 -37.20 23.02 -51.20
N ASP A 36 -37.69 23.82 -50.25
CA ASP A 36 -38.11 25.20 -50.48
C ASP A 36 -36.89 26.13 -50.61
N VAL A 37 -36.11 25.91 -51.66
CA VAL A 37 -34.92 26.71 -51.98
C VAL A 37 -34.87 27.00 -53.47
N SER A 38 -34.55 28.25 -53.82
CA SER A 38 -34.54 28.71 -55.22
C SER A 38 -33.32 28.23 -56.03
N TRP A 39 -32.31 27.68 -55.36
CA TRP A 39 -31.02 27.31 -55.95
C TRP A 39 -30.90 25.84 -56.36
N ILE A 40 -31.91 25.01 -56.09
CA ILE A 40 -31.99 23.64 -56.61
C ILE A 40 -33.22 23.56 -57.52
N LYS A 41 -33.03 23.13 -58.77
CA LYS A 41 -34.12 22.96 -59.73
C LYS A 41 -34.00 21.61 -60.43
N GLU A 42 -35.13 20.97 -60.70
CA GLU A 42 -35.13 19.78 -61.56
C GLU A 42 -34.74 20.18 -62.99
N ALA A 43 -33.80 19.44 -63.60
CA ALA A 43 -33.32 19.74 -64.95
C ALA A 43 -34.40 19.38 -66.00
N THR A 44 -34.49 20.16 -67.08
CA THR A 44 -35.50 19.95 -68.14
C THR A 44 -35.25 18.64 -68.90
N MET A 45 -36.27 17.78 -68.97
CA MET A 45 -36.14 16.43 -69.55
C MET A 45 -35.69 16.45 -71.02
N SER A 46 -34.66 15.68 -71.35
CA SER A 46 -34.29 15.34 -72.73
C SER A 46 -34.65 13.88 -73.04
N ARG A 47 -34.97 13.59 -74.32
CA ARG A 47 -35.41 12.25 -74.78
C ARG A 47 -34.29 11.23 -74.60
N GLY A 48 -34.30 10.53 -73.46
CA GLY A 48 -33.33 9.48 -73.10
C GLY A 48 -33.30 9.11 -71.60
N MET A 49 -34.03 9.80 -70.74
CA MET A 49 -34.00 9.55 -69.29
C MET A 49 -34.95 8.41 -68.84
N SER A 50 -34.44 7.53 -67.99
CA SER A 50 -35.19 6.49 -67.27
C SER A 50 -35.84 7.06 -66.01
N SER A 51 -36.94 6.45 -65.54
CA SER A 51 -37.59 6.76 -64.25
C SER A 51 -36.70 6.54 -63.00
N HIS A 52 -35.47 6.05 -63.17
CA HIS A 52 -34.53 5.73 -62.09
C HIS A 52 -33.27 6.61 -62.12
N THR A 53 -33.25 7.65 -62.94
CA THR A 53 -32.15 8.64 -62.99
C THR A 53 -32.71 10.04 -63.15
N ILE A 54 -32.45 10.89 -62.15
CA ILE A 54 -33.00 12.25 -62.06
C ILE A 54 -31.83 13.23 -62.01
N TYR A 55 -31.97 14.38 -62.66
CA TYR A 55 -30.92 15.40 -62.66
C TYR A 55 -31.44 16.69 -62.02
N TYR A 56 -30.63 17.28 -61.15
CA TYR A 56 -30.90 18.58 -60.54
C TYR A 56 -29.84 19.58 -60.95
N THR A 57 -30.26 20.76 -61.36
CA THR A 57 -29.38 21.90 -61.59
C THR A 57 -29.26 22.70 -60.30
N ILE A 58 -28.03 22.82 -59.82
CA ILE A 58 -27.64 23.56 -58.63
C ILE A 58 -27.09 24.92 -59.07
N SER A 59 -27.76 26.00 -58.71
CA SER A 59 -27.36 27.37 -59.03
C SER A 59 -26.09 27.78 -58.26
N PRO A 60 -25.30 28.74 -58.76
CA PRO A 60 -24.14 29.27 -58.04
C PRO A 60 -24.47 29.82 -56.64
N ASN A 61 -23.56 29.66 -55.68
CA ASN A 61 -23.58 30.24 -54.34
C ASN A 61 -22.55 31.37 -54.22
N ASP A 62 -22.98 32.60 -54.48
CA ASP A 62 -22.12 33.78 -54.36
C ASP A 62 -21.97 34.30 -52.91
N ALA A 63 -22.51 33.58 -51.92
CA ALA A 63 -22.47 33.96 -50.50
C ALA A 63 -21.22 33.42 -49.80
N ASN A 64 -20.75 34.15 -48.78
CA ASN A 64 -19.58 33.79 -47.98
C ASN A 64 -19.86 32.71 -46.91
N GLU A 65 -21.00 32.01 -47.00
CA GLU A 65 -21.38 30.92 -46.12
C GLU A 65 -21.85 29.70 -46.93
N SER A 66 -21.53 28.50 -46.44
CA SER A 66 -22.00 27.26 -47.06
C SER A 66 -23.50 27.09 -46.86
N ARG A 67 -24.20 26.53 -47.85
CA ARG A 67 -25.64 26.27 -47.77
C ARG A 67 -25.94 24.81 -48.03
N ARG A 68 -27.01 24.29 -47.41
CA ARG A 68 -27.44 22.89 -47.59
C ARG A 68 -28.95 22.79 -47.76
N ALA A 69 -29.40 21.80 -48.51
CA ALA A 69 -30.82 21.50 -48.68
C ALA A 69 -31.02 19.99 -48.89
N LYS A 70 -32.22 19.50 -48.58
CA LYS A 70 -32.56 18.07 -48.63
C LYS A 70 -33.65 17.81 -49.66
N ILE A 71 -33.44 16.81 -50.52
CA ILE A 71 -34.45 16.29 -51.46
C ILE A 71 -34.87 14.93 -50.94
N ILE A 72 -36.19 14.71 -50.76
CA ILE A 72 -36.73 13.48 -50.17
C ILE A 72 -37.44 12.68 -51.24
N PHE A 73 -37.07 11.41 -51.40
CA PHE A 73 -37.73 10.44 -52.27
C PHE A 73 -38.53 9.51 -51.39
N TYR A 74 -39.83 9.36 -51.63
CA TYR A 74 -40.72 8.60 -50.74
C TYR A 74 -41.73 7.78 -51.53
N ASN A 75 -42.22 6.70 -50.94
CA ASN A 75 -43.21 5.84 -51.58
C ASN A 75 -44.58 6.52 -51.52
N LYS A 76 -45.26 6.64 -52.66
CA LYS A 76 -46.56 7.36 -52.73
C LYS A 76 -47.65 6.70 -51.88
N ASP A 77 -47.63 5.38 -51.76
CA ASP A 77 -48.63 4.60 -51.03
C ASP A 77 -48.27 4.44 -49.54
N ASN A 78 -46.99 4.62 -49.18
CA ASN A 78 -46.53 4.61 -47.79
C ASN A 78 -45.33 5.55 -47.59
N THR A 79 -45.60 6.79 -47.18
CA THR A 79 -44.58 7.84 -47.01
C THR A 79 -43.54 7.56 -45.92
N ALA A 80 -43.72 6.53 -45.10
CA ALA A 80 -42.72 6.07 -44.12
C ALA A 80 -41.52 5.37 -44.79
N ILE A 81 -41.66 4.90 -46.04
CA ILE A 81 -40.56 4.35 -46.83
C ILE A 81 -40.01 5.48 -47.69
N ALA A 82 -38.90 6.07 -47.26
CA ALA A 82 -38.27 7.21 -47.92
C ALA A 82 -36.74 7.19 -47.77
N ASP A 83 -36.06 7.83 -48.70
CA ASP A 83 -34.62 8.10 -48.65
C ASP A 83 -34.35 9.58 -48.97
N THR A 84 -33.26 10.14 -48.44
CA THR A 84 -33.00 11.59 -48.46
C THR A 84 -31.63 11.91 -49.01
N LEU A 85 -31.59 12.72 -50.07
CA LEU A 85 -30.38 13.31 -50.61
C LEU A 85 -30.11 14.67 -49.94
N THR A 86 -28.98 14.82 -49.27
CA THR A 86 -28.51 16.11 -48.78
C THR A 86 -27.54 16.74 -49.76
N VAL A 87 -27.93 17.85 -50.39
CA VAL A 87 -27.03 18.64 -51.24
C VAL A 87 -26.34 19.70 -50.38
N ILE A 88 -25.00 19.70 -50.37
CA ILE A 88 -24.19 20.63 -49.59
C ILE A 88 -23.37 21.47 -50.56
N GLN A 89 -23.63 22.77 -50.63
CA GLN A 89 -22.91 23.68 -51.51
C GLN A 89 -21.95 24.56 -50.71
N ALA A 90 -20.69 24.58 -51.13
CA ALA A 90 -19.64 25.37 -50.50
C ALA A 90 -19.93 26.88 -50.58
N GLN A 91 -19.32 27.67 -49.67
CA GLN A 91 -19.31 29.13 -49.74
C GLN A 91 -18.48 29.62 -50.93
N LYS A 92 -18.69 30.87 -51.34
CA LYS A 92 -17.89 31.56 -52.35
C LYS A 92 -16.41 31.51 -51.99
N ASP A 93 -15.58 31.13 -52.96
CA ASP A 93 -14.12 31.07 -52.84
C ASP A 93 -13.56 30.17 -51.71
N ALA A 94 -14.32 29.16 -51.26
CA ALA A 94 -13.91 28.23 -50.20
C ALA A 94 -12.58 27.52 -50.49
N VAL A 95 -11.69 27.48 -49.50
CA VAL A 95 -10.46 26.68 -49.48
C VAL A 95 -10.40 25.93 -48.15
N VAL A 96 -10.61 24.61 -48.17
CA VAL A 96 -10.57 23.77 -46.96
C VAL A 96 -9.58 22.64 -47.15
N ILE A 97 -8.71 22.45 -46.15
CA ILE A 97 -7.76 21.34 -46.08
C ILE A 97 -8.35 20.25 -45.19
N ASP A 98 -8.51 19.05 -45.73
CA ASP A 98 -9.13 17.93 -45.01
C ASP A 98 -8.25 17.45 -43.84
N ASN A 99 -6.96 17.19 -44.10
CA ASN A 99 -5.97 16.87 -43.06
C ASN A 99 -4.97 18.00 -42.88
N LYS A 100 -5.18 18.81 -41.82
CA LYS A 100 -4.36 19.99 -41.53
C LYS A 100 -3.03 19.68 -40.84
N ASN A 101 -2.81 18.44 -40.41
CA ASN A 101 -1.61 18.01 -39.68
C ASN A 101 -0.95 16.83 -40.39
N ILE A 102 0.28 17.04 -40.87
CA ILE A 102 1.06 15.99 -41.54
C ILE A 102 2.31 15.67 -40.73
N GLU A 103 2.43 14.41 -40.33
CA GLU A 103 3.60 13.86 -39.67
C GLU A 103 4.47 13.07 -40.66
N LEU A 104 5.59 13.63 -41.06
CA LEU A 104 6.62 12.92 -41.80
C LEU A 104 7.57 12.23 -40.82
N LYS A 105 7.31 10.94 -40.58
CA LYS A 105 8.09 10.11 -39.65
C LYS A 105 9.52 9.79 -40.12
N THR A 106 9.91 10.24 -41.31
CA THR A 106 11.26 10.05 -41.85
C THR A 106 11.86 11.39 -42.25
N SER A 107 13.18 11.47 -42.23
CA SER A 107 13.93 12.65 -42.67
C SER A 107 14.08 12.77 -44.18
N ASN A 108 13.53 11.84 -44.98
CA ASN A 108 13.78 11.77 -46.42
C ASN A 108 12.93 12.77 -47.22
N ASP A 109 13.35 13.03 -48.47
CA ASP A 109 12.50 13.71 -49.44
C ASP A 109 11.16 12.99 -49.53
N THR A 110 10.08 13.71 -49.28
CA THR A 110 8.74 13.14 -49.30
C THR A 110 7.82 14.01 -50.14
N ILE A 111 7.14 13.40 -51.10
CA ILE A 111 6.04 14.04 -51.83
C ILE A 111 4.75 13.64 -51.11
N MET A 112 3.99 14.64 -50.70
CA MET A 112 2.69 14.48 -50.05
C MET A 112 1.59 15.03 -50.94
N GLY A 113 0.55 14.23 -51.16
CA GLY A 113 -0.70 14.70 -51.73
C GLY A 113 -1.56 15.29 -50.61
N ILE A 114 -1.99 16.53 -50.78
CA ILE A 114 -2.92 17.22 -49.87
C ILE A 114 -4.25 17.31 -50.58
N ASP A 115 -5.27 16.71 -49.99
CA ASP A 115 -6.65 16.89 -50.42
C ASP A 115 -7.10 18.30 -50.03
N VAL A 116 -7.32 19.13 -51.07
CA VAL A 116 -7.76 20.52 -50.93
C VAL A 116 -9.11 20.64 -51.60
N ASN A 117 -10.15 20.76 -50.77
CA ASN A 117 -11.49 21.03 -51.23
C ASN A 117 -11.63 22.53 -51.47
N ALA A 118 -11.30 22.94 -52.70
CA ALA A 118 -11.43 24.31 -53.17
C ALA A 118 -12.29 24.40 -54.44
N ASN A 119 -13.08 25.46 -54.55
CA ASN A 119 -13.90 25.79 -55.72
C ASN A 119 -13.30 26.92 -56.58
N VAL A 120 -12.15 27.42 -56.15
CA VAL A 120 -11.30 28.43 -56.77
C VAL A 120 -9.90 27.91 -57.00
N ASP A 121 -9.17 28.56 -57.91
CA ASP A 121 -7.73 28.34 -58.02
C ASP A 121 -7.03 28.80 -56.74
N VAL A 122 -6.12 27.96 -56.23
CA VAL A 122 -5.36 28.23 -55.01
C VAL A 122 -3.90 28.54 -55.33
N GLU A 123 -3.27 29.30 -54.44
CA GLU A 123 -1.84 29.55 -54.35
C GLU A 123 -1.29 28.98 -53.04
N ILE A 124 -0.06 28.49 -53.11
CA ILE A 124 0.64 27.86 -52.00
C ILE A 124 1.74 28.82 -51.55
N HIS A 125 1.66 29.23 -50.29
CA HIS A 125 2.60 30.15 -49.66
C HIS A 125 3.22 29.47 -48.42
N PRO A 126 4.33 28.71 -48.57
CA PRO A 126 5.12 28.27 -47.43
C PRO A 126 5.60 29.49 -46.65
N ALA A 127 5.57 29.45 -45.31
CA ALA A 127 6.13 30.53 -44.51
C ALA A 127 7.63 30.72 -44.82
N ASP A 128 8.17 31.93 -44.63
CA ASP A 128 9.58 32.24 -44.93
C ASP A 128 10.58 31.33 -44.20
N THR A 129 10.18 30.79 -43.04
CA THR A 129 10.95 29.82 -42.24
C THR A 129 10.91 28.38 -42.78
N CYS A 130 10.15 28.14 -43.85
CA CYS A 130 9.79 26.82 -44.38
C CYS A 130 10.29 26.61 -45.82
N GLN A 131 11.44 27.18 -46.20
CA GLN A 131 12.02 27.04 -47.55
C GLN A 131 12.34 25.60 -47.96
N TRP A 132 12.23 24.64 -47.04
CA TRP A 132 12.36 23.21 -47.30
C TRP A 132 11.06 22.57 -47.83
N ILE A 133 9.96 23.32 -47.95
CA ILE A 133 8.69 22.85 -48.51
C ILE A 133 8.43 23.60 -49.81
N THR A 134 8.24 22.87 -50.91
CA THR A 134 7.96 23.45 -52.23
C THR A 134 6.78 22.75 -52.90
N GLU A 135 6.13 23.42 -53.85
CA GLU A 135 5.16 22.75 -54.73
C GLU A 135 5.89 21.74 -55.64
N SER A 136 5.23 20.60 -55.93
CA SER A 136 5.77 19.52 -56.76
C SER A 136 4.84 19.23 -57.94
N THR A 137 5.41 19.14 -59.14
CA THR A 137 4.69 18.76 -60.38
C THR A 137 4.80 17.28 -60.72
N ALA A 138 5.64 16.53 -59.99
CA ALA A 138 6.10 15.18 -60.35
C ALA A 138 5.04 14.06 -60.17
N ALA A 139 3.89 14.36 -59.55
CA ALA A 139 2.83 13.38 -59.26
C ALA A 139 1.49 13.70 -59.95
N ARG A 140 1.51 14.46 -61.06
CA ARG A 140 0.30 14.77 -61.85
C ARG A 140 -0.19 13.55 -62.66
N GLY A 141 -0.66 12.51 -61.97
CA GLY A 141 -1.75 11.68 -62.50
C GLY A 141 -3.05 12.48 -62.40
N LEU A 142 -3.94 12.36 -63.38
CA LEU A 142 -5.25 13.05 -63.41
C LEU A 142 -6.10 12.72 -62.17
N GLN A 143 -5.93 13.48 -61.09
CA GLN A 143 -6.83 13.51 -59.93
C GLN A 143 -7.20 14.98 -59.68
N LEU A 144 -8.49 15.30 -59.81
CA LEU A 144 -9.03 16.61 -59.45
C LEU A 144 -8.87 16.83 -57.93
N ARG A 145 -8.54 18.07 -57.51
CA ARG A 145 -8.54 18.55 -56.10
C ARG A 145 -7.37 18.14 -55.18
N LYS A 146 -6.25 17.62 -55.71
CA LYS A 146 -5.02 17.42 -54.93
C LYS A 146 -3.92 18.41 -55.30
N ILE A 147 -3.31 19.03 -54.29
CA ILE A 147 -2.00 19.69 -54.44
C ILE A 147 -0.90 18.74 -53.98
N TYR A 148 0.27 18.84 -54.59
CA TYR A 148 1.43 18.03 -54.19
C TYR A 148 2.52 18.95 -53.66
N LEU A 149 2.89 18.74 -52.40
CA LEU A 149 4.03 19.40 -51.78
C LEU A 149 5.19 18.43 -51.71
N LYS A 150 6.39 18.91 -52.00
CA LYS A 150 7.64 18.22 -51.70
C LYS A 150 8.22 18.82 -50.43
N ALA A 151 8.33 18.01 -49.38
CA ALA A 151 9.20 18.27 -48.26
C ALA A 151 10.61 17.79 -48.62
N ALA A 152 11.57 18.70 -48.64
CA ALA A 152 12.97 18.36 -48.81
C ALA A 152 13.46 17.50 -47.64
N LYS A 153 14.49 16.70 -47.90
CA LYS A 153 15.20 15.94 -46.86
C LYS A 153 15.61 16.84 -45.69
N ASN A 154 15.43 16.37 -44.46
CA ASN A 154 15.99 16.99 -43.27
C ASN A 154 17.38 16.39 -43.01
N ASP A 155 18.43 17.17 -43.27
CA ASP A 155 19.79 16.73 -43.01
C ASP A 155 20.27 16.98 -41.57
N GLY A 156 19.45 17.61 -40.73
CA GLY A 156 19.70 17.77 -39.30
C GLY A 156 19.07 16.67 -38.45
N PHE A 157 19.57 16.50 -37.21
CA PHE A 157 18.97 15.61 -36.20
C PHE A 157 17.74 16.23 -35.54
N ALA A 158 17.67 17.56 -35.46
CA ALA A 158 16.52 18.23 -34.89
C ALA A 158 15.29 18.06 -35.80
N PRO A 159 14.15 17.62 -35.26
CA PRO A 159 12.88 17.68 -35.98
C PRO A 159 12.52 19.14 -36.26
N ARG A 160 11.79 19.37 -37.35
CA ARG A 160 11.38 20.72 -37.77
C ARG A 160 9.88 20.78 -38.05
N ARG A 161 9.30 21.93 -37.76
CA ARG A 161 7.91 22.24 -38.09
C ARG A 161 7.88 23.22 -39.25
N GLY A 162 6.86 23.09 -40.09
CA GLY A 162 6.57 24.01 -41.17
C GLY A 162 5.09 24.34 -41.21
N ARG A 163 4.79 25.53 -41.71
CA ARG A 163 3.42 25.98 -41.98
C ARG A 163 3.33 26.42 -43.42
N VAL A 164 2.29 25.95 -44.09
CA VAL A 164 2.00 26.29 -45.48
C VAL A 164 0.61 26.88 -45.54
N LEU A 165 0.53 28.13 -45.97
CA LEU A 165 -0.74 28.81 -46.19
C LEU A 165 -1.23 28.48 -47.60
N ILE A 166 -2.42 27.94 -47.73
CA ILE A 166 -3.08 27.69 -49.01
C ILE A 166 -4.16 28.74 -49.13
N LYS A 167 -4.01 29.66 -50.09
CA LYS A 167 -4.86 30.85 -50.26
C LYS A 167 -5.56 30.84 -51.62
N SER A 168 -6.78 31.34 -51.69
CA SER A 168 -7.45 31.62 -52.96
C SER A 168 -6.65 32.66 -53.79
N LYS A 169 -6.45 32.42 -55.09
CA LYS A 169 -5.73 33.35 -55.99
C LYS A 169 -6.40 34.72 -56.11
N ASN A 170 -7.72 34.72 -56.11
CA ASN A 170 -8.54 35.90 -56.40
C ASN A 170 -9.36 36.37 -55.19
N GLY A 171 -9.24 35.68 -54.04
CA GLY A 171 -10.00 35.93 -52.82
C GLY A 171 -9.12 36.09 -51.58
N GLN A 172 -9.75 36.23 -50.41
CA GLN A 172 -9.04 36.32 -49.11
C GLN A 172 -9.04 35.02 -48.31
N GLU A 173 -9.87 34.05 -48.71
CA GLU A 173 -9.97 32.75 -48.03
C GLU A 173 -8.64 31.99 -48.08
N CYS A 174 -8.26 31.44 -46.94
CA CYS A 174 -7.06 30.63 -46.80
C CYS A 174 -7.21 29.62 -45.67
N ASP A 175 -6.42 28.54 -45.76
CA ASP A 175 -6.31 27.56 -44.69
C ASP A 175 -4.82 27.20 -44.50
N THR A 176 -4.46 26.74 -43.31
CA THR A 176 -3.06 26.50 -42.95
C THR A 176 -2.81 25.02 -42.73
N LEU A 177 -1.89 24.46 -43.51
CA LEU A 177 -1.33 23.14 -43.32
C LEU A 177 -0.15 23.22 -42.35
N LYS A 178 -0.15 22.38 -41.32
CA LYS A 178 0.96 22.19 -40.38
C LYS A 178 1.67 20.89 -40.72
N ILE A 179 2.99 20.99 -40.92
CA ILE A 179 3.83 19.84 -41.26
C ILE A 179 4.90 19.71 -40.20
N TRP A 180 5.03 18.50 -39.65
CA TRP A 180 6.16 18.12 -38.80
C TRP A 180 6.99 17.09 -39.54
N GLN A 181 8.31 17.29 -39.61
CA GLN A 181 9.23 16.33 -40.21
C GLN A 181 10.28 15.91 -39.20
N ALA A 182 10.44 14.59 -39.05
CA ALA A 182 11.48 13.99 -38.24
C ALA A 182 12.88 14.44 -38.71
N GLY A 183 13.81 14.51 -37.76
CA GLY A 183 15.23 14.64 -38.06
C GLY A 183 15.83 13.31 -38.50
N LYS A 184 17.13 13.33 -38.81
CA LYS A 184 17.93 12.11 -39.03
C LYS A 184 17.84 11.18 -37.81
N PRO A 185 17.75 9.85 -38.01
CA PRO A 185 17.72 8.90 -36.91
C PRO A 185 18.91 9.06 -35.96
N THR A 186 18.61 9.09 -34.67
CA THR A 186 19.64 9.15 -33.64
C THR A 186 20.12 7.75 -33.25
N ALA A 187 21.37 7.67 -32.80
CA ALA A 187 21.98 6.46 -32.28
C ALA A 187 22.69 6.79 -30.97
N VAL A 188 22.33 6.07 -29.92
CA VAL A 188 23.00 6.10 -28.62
C VAL A 188 23.15 4.66 -28.16
N LYS A 189 24.37 4.27 -27.85
CA LYS A 189 24.71 2.95 -27.33
C LYS A 189 25.76 3.10 -26.24
N LEU A 190 25.74 2.17 -25.30
CA LEU A 190 26.82 2.00 -24.34
C LEU A 190 27.68 0.83 -24.82
N GLU A 191 28.99 0.93 -24.61
CA GLU A 191 29.93 -0.16 -24.87
C GLU A 191 29.56 -1.44 -24.11
N GLN A 192 28.97 -1.28 -22.92
CA GLN A 192 28.45 -2.35 -22.09
C GLN A 192 27.05 -2.00 -21.62
N THR A 193 26.16 -2.99 -21.57
CA THR A 193 24.78 -2.84 -21.09
C THR A 193 24.57 -3.43 -19.69
N SER A 194 25.57 -4.12 -19.17
CA SER A 194 25.57 -4.66 -17.81
C SER A 194 26.94 -4.55 -17.15
N LEU A 195 26.96 -4.28 -15.84
CA LEU A 195 28.16 -4.38 -15.00
C LEU A 195 27.88 -5.27 -13.80
N ASP A 196 28.79 -6.20 -13.56
CA ASP A 196 28.86 -6.98 -12.32
C ASP A 196 29.93 -6.34 -11.42
N ILE A 197 29.50 -5.88 -10.25
CA ILE A 197 30.28 -5.07 -9.32
C ILE A 197 30.66 -5.93 -8.11
N PRO A 198 31.94 -6.00 -7.71
CA PRO A 198 32.33 -6.68 -6.49
C PRO A 198 31.71 -6.05 -5.24
N MET A 199 31.65 -6.83 -4.16
CA MET A 199 31.08 -6.39 -2.88
C MET A 199 31.67 -5.06 -2.36
N ALA A 200 32.98 -4.82 -2.58
CA ALA A 200 33.66 -3.61 -2.14
C ALA A 200 33.28 -2.33 -2.94
N GLY A 201 32.48 -2.46 -4.00
CA GLY A 201 32.18 -1.36 -4.90
C GLY A 201 33.34 -1.07 -5.86
N GLY A 202 33.39 0.16 -6.39
CA GLY A 202 34.46 0.60 -7.29
C GLY A 202 34.07 1.76 -8.18
N THR A 203 35.00 2.18 -9.03
CA THR A 203 34.77 3.22 -10.04
C THR A 203 34.87 2.62 -11.43
N TYR A 204 33.87 2.88 -12.26
CA TYR A 204 33.69 2.33 -13.59
C TYR A 204 33.50 3.46 -14.58
N ARG A 205 34.01 3.24 -15.79
CA ARG A 205 33.92 4.20 -16.89
C ARG A 205 33.48 3.47 -18.14
N ILE A 206 32.29 3.79 -18.63
CA ILE A 206 31.68 3.12 -19.78
C ILE A 206 31.66 4.09 -20.95
N LYS A 207 32.21 3.66 -22.09
CA LYS A 207 32.21 4.48 -23.29
C LYS A 207 30.79 4.61 -23.85
N VAL A 208 30.43 5.83 -24.23
CA VAL A 208 29.19 6.16 -24.91
C VAL A 208 29.49 6.29 -26.41
N ASP A 209 28.82 5.47 -27.22
CA ASP A 209 28.82 5.59 -28.67
C ASP A 209 27.51 6.28 -29.11
N ALA A 210 27.59 7.59 -29.35
CA ALA A 210 26.45 8.40 -29.73
C ALA A 210 26.78 9.33 -30.90
N ASN A 211 25.82 9.49 -31.82
CA ASN A 211 25.92 10.46 -32.92
C ASN A 211 25.28 11.82 -32.61
N VAL A 212 24.75 11.97 -31.39
CA VAL A 212 24.10 13.18 -30.86
C VAL A 212 24.52 13.42 -29.42
N PRO A 213 24.41 14.65 -28.89
CA PRO A 213 24.62 14.92 -27.47
C PRO A 213 23.73 14.05 -26.58
N VAL A 214 24.25 13.64 -25.42
CA VAL A 214 23.55 12.81 -24.45
C VAL A 214 23.43 13.53 -23.11
N LYS A 215 22.41 13.18 -22.32
CA LYS A 215 22.28 13.58 -20.91
C LYS A 215 21.54 12.52 -20.11
N MET A 216 21.56 12.64 -18.78
CA MET A 216 20.92 11.67 -17.86
C MET A 216 19.46 11.99 -17.53
N THR A 217 18.88 12.97 -18.20
CA THR A 217 17.46 13.35 -18.11
C THR A 217 16.86 13.39 -19.50
N GLU A 218 15.54 13.40 -19.62
CA GLU A 218 14.88 13.53 -20.91
C GLU A 218 15.09 14.94 -21.51
N TRP A 219 15.32 15.01 -22.81
CA TRP A 219 15.30 16.25 -23.59
C TRP A 219 13.86 16.69 -23.82
N ASN A 220 13.64 18.01 -23.80
CA ASN A 220 12.38 18.58 -24.26
C ASN A 220 12.28 18.41 -25.78
N LEU A 221 11.44 17.47 -26.21
CA LEU A 221 11.27 17.18 -27.63
C LEU A 221 10.29 18.15 -28.29
N LEU A 222 10.57 18.50 -29.54
CA LEU A 222 9.64 19.24 -30.39
C LEU A 222 8.63 18.26 -31.00
N TRP A 223 7.52 18.03 -30.30
CA TRP A 223 6.43 17.15 -30.74
C TRP A 223 5.65 17.71 -31.94
N PRO A 224 4.72 16.96 -32.56
CA PRO A 224 3.60 17.53 -33.31
C PRO A 224 2.79 18.49 -32.40
N GLU A 225 2.08 19.49 -32.95
CA GLU A 225 1.45 20.56 -32.16
C GLU A 225 0.37 20.10 -31.15
N ASP A 226 -0.07 18.83 -31.17
CA ASP A 226 -1.24 18.34 -30.42
C ASP A 226 -0.94 17.29 -29.31
N LYS A 227 0.33 17.08 -28.89
CA LYS A 227 0.69 15.96 -27.97
C LYS A 227 1.35 16.38 -26.64
N LYS A 228 0.64 17.11 -25.77
CA LYS A 228 0.96 17.13 -24.33
C LYS A 228 -0.29 16.76 -23.52
N GLU A 229 -0.24 15.60 -22.86
CA GLU A 229 -1.12 15.26 -21.74
C GLU A 229 -0.45 15.73 -20.45
N ASP A 230 -1.18 16.48 -19.62
CA ASP A 230 -0.77 16.83 -18.26
C ASP A 230 -1.05 15.66 -17.30
N PRO A 231 -0.20 15.43 -16.27
CA PRO A 231 -0.39 14.37 -15.30
C PRO A 231 -1.56 14.66 -14.35
N ILE A 232 -2.39 13.65 -14.13
CA ILE A 232 -3.49 13.62 -13.16
C ILE A 232 -2.91 13.60 -11.74
N TYR A 233 -3.18 14.63 -10.94
CA TYR A 233 -2.91 14.63 -9.51
C TYR A 233 -4.01 13.85 -8.76
N GLY A 234 -3.64 12.71 -8.18
CA GLY A 234 -4.49 11.99 -7.23
C GLY A 234 -4.48 12.68 -5.86
N MET A 235 -5.65 12.90 -5.28
CA MET A 235 -5.78 13.31 -3.88
C MET A 235 -5.49 12.10 -2.98
N HIS A 236 -4.47 12.22 -2.12
CA HIS A 236 -4.21 11.24 -1.07
C HIS A 236 -5.01 11.62 0.20
N GLU A 237 -5.68 10.65 0.80
CA GLU A 237 -6.31 10.78 2.12
C GLU A 237 -5.21 10.90 3.19
N GLU A 238 -5.26 11.96 4.00
CA GLU A 238 -4.30 12.19 5.07
C GLU A 238 -4.43 11.12 6.16
N THR A 239 -3.32 10.42 6.44
CA THR A 239 -3.20 9.58 7.63
C THR A 239 -2.61 10.37 8.81
N ILE A 240 -2.83 9.88 10.03
CA ILE A 240 -2.35 10.57 11.24
C ILE A 240 -0.82 10.50 11.43
N PHE A 241 -0.16 9.51 10.83
CA PHE A 241 1.29 9.36 10.91
C PHE A 241 1.95 10.30 9.92
N LYS A 242 2.76 11.23 10.43
CA LYS A 242 3.42 12.26 9.63
C LYS A 242 4.59 11.74 8.80
N LYS A 243 5.09 10.54 9.13
CA LYS A 243 6.24 9.84 8.53
C LYS A 243 6.07 8.34 8.75
N ALA A 244 6.80 7.55 7.97
CA ALA A 244 6.90 6.10 8.15
C ALA A 244 7.36 5.74 9.58
N LEU A 245 6.67 4.80 10.21
CA LEU A 245 7.04 4.20 11.49
C LEU A 245 8.08 3.10 11.31
N PHE A 246 8.12 2.46 10.14
CA PHE A 246 9.00 1.32 9.87
C PHE A 246 9.99 1.60 8.74
N MET A 247 11.14 0.93 8.80
CA MET A 247 12.15 0.94 7.73
C MET A 247 12.87 -0.39 7.65
N TYR A 248 13.49 -0.64 6.49
CA TYR A 248 14.40 -1.76 6.30
C TYR A 248 15.84 -1.30 6.54
N GLU A 249 16.43 -1.74 7.63
CA GLU A 249 17.88 -1.69 7.79
C GLU A 249 18.51 -2.60 6.73
N ASN A 250 19.61 -2.14 6.12
CA ASN A 250 20.29 -2.83 5.03
C ASN A 250 19.37 -3.09 3.82
N LYS A 251 18.41 -2.18 3.56
CA LYS A 251 17.46 -2.24 2.43
C LYS A 251 18.18 -2.65 1.15
N PRO A 252 17.69 -3.64 0.39
CA PRO A 252 18.33 -4.10 -0.84
C PRO A 252 18.40 -2.97 -1.87
N GLN A 253 19.60 -2.40 -2.04
CA GLN A 253 19.85 -1.34 -3.00
C GLN A 253 21.34 -1.28 -3.34
N ILE A 254 21.65 -0.69 -4.50
CA ILE A 254 23.02 -0.40 -4.92
C ILE A 254 23.23 1.11 -4.69
N PRO A 255 24.00 1.53 -3.68
CA PRO A 255 24.38 2.93 -3.52
C PRO A 255 25.41 3.31 -4.61
N TYR A 256 25.02 4.19 -5.53
CA TYR A 256 25.91 4.67 -6.58
C TYR A 256 25.72 6.16 -6.89
N GLN A 257 26.74 6.75 -7.50
CA GLN A 257 26.69 8.04 -8.16
C GLN A 257 27.08 7.84 -9.63
N ALA A 258 26.35 8.47 -10.54
CA ALA A 258 26.62 8.38 -11.97
C ALA A 258 26.59 9.77 -12.60
N THR A 259 27.59 10.08 -13.42
CA THR A 259 27.73 11.34 -14.13
C THR A 259 28.24 11.11 -15.55
N LEU A 260 27.93 12.03 -16.47
CA LEU A 260 28.56 12.04 -17.78
C LEU A 260 29.83 12.90 -17.74
N SER A 261 30.87 12.48 -18.47
CA SER A 261 32.04 13.32 -18.69
C SER A 261 31.65 14.62 -19.42
N ASN A 262 32.46 15.67 -19.27
CA ASN A 262 32.16 17.00 -19.86
C ASN A 262 31.93 16.97 -21.38
N ASP A 263 32.54 16.02 -22.08
CA ASP A 263 32.40 15.81 -23.53
C ASP A 263 31.30 14.81 -23.91
N GLY A 264 30.62 14.21 -22.93
CA GLY A 264 29.55 13.22 -23.11
C GLY A 264 30.01 11.86 -23.64
N GLN A 265 31.32 11.61 -23.74
CA GLN A 265 31.87 10.38 -24.31
C GLN A 265 31.92 9.21 -23.33
N TYR A 266 31.81 9.49 -22.02
CA TYR A 266 31.90 8.48 -20.98
C TYR A 266 30.82 8.67 -19.92
N LEU A 267 30.23 7.55 -19.50
CA LEU A 267 29.43 7.44 -18.29
C LEU A 267 30.36 6.98 -17.15
N GLU A 268 30.52 7.84 -16.15
CA GLU A 268 31.38 7.63 -14.98
C GLU A 268 30.51 7.25 -13.80
N ILE A 269 30.80 6.10 -13.18
CA ILE A 269 29.97 5.49 -12.15
C ILE A 269 30.84 5.17 -10.96
N LYS A 270 30.47 5.67 -9.79
CA LYS A 270 31.05 5.29 -8.51
C LYS A 270 30.03 4.48 -7.73
N VAL A 271 30.34 3.22 -7.48
CA VAL A 271 29.50 2.32 -6.68
C VAL A 271 30.15 2.18 -5.31
N GLU A 272 29.40 2.44 -4.24
CA GLU A 272 29.86 2.25 -2.87
C GLU A 272 29.77 0.76 -2.47
N PRO A 273 30.39 0.32 -1.35
CA PRO A 273 30.29 -1.06 -0.89
C PRO A 273 28.85 -1.54 -0.73
N ALA A 274 28.63 -2.85 -0.92
CA ALA A 274 27.31 -3.47 -0.82
C ALA A 274 26.71 -3.25 0.58
N VAL A 275 25.43 -2.91 0.61
CA VAL A 275 24.70 -2.58 1.86
C VAL A 275 23.67 -3.63 2.25
N SER A 276 23.62 -4.77 1.55
CA SER A 276 22.61 -5.79 1.76
C SER A 276 23.11 -7.19 1.44
N ALA A 277 22.60 -8.17 2.17
CA ALA A 277 22.76 -9.60 1.90
C ALA A 277 21.86 -10.08 0.74
N GLU A 278 20.86 -9.28 0.36
CA GLU A 278 19.94 -9.59 -0.75
C GLU A 278 20.38 -8.91 -2.04
N ALA A 279 20.21 -9.62 -3.16
CA ALA A 279 20.58 -9.12 -4.47
C ALA A 279 19.63 -7.99 -4.91
N SER A 280 20.22 -6.92 -5.43
CA SER A 280 19.47 -5.84 -6.07
C SER A 280 20.11 -5.47 -7.40
N SER A 281 19.37 -4.75 -8.24
CA SER A 281 19.88 -4.22 -9.50
C SER A 281 19.42 -2.79 -9.67
N ALA A 282 20.28 -1.93 -10.18
CA ALA A 282 19.92 -0.57 -10.55
C ALA A 282 20.10 -0.37 -12.06
N THR A 283 19.29 0.51 -12.64
CA THR A 283 19.38 0.87 -14.06
C THR A 283 19.71 2.34 -14.19
N ILE A 284 20.80 2.63 -14.89
CA ILE A 284 21.21 3.98 -15.26
C ILE A 284 20.82 4.19 -16.72
N THR A 285 20.05 5.25 -17.00
CA THR A 285 19.59 5.57 -18.35
C THR A 285 20.22 6.88 -18.82
N ILE A 286 20.71 6.88 -20.05
CA ILE A 286 21.10 8.10 -20.77
C ILE A 286 20.20 8.29 -22.00
N TYR A 287 19.97 9.55 -22.35
CA TYR A 287 19.06 9.95 -23.42
C TYR A 287 19.79 10.75 -24.49
N GLY A 288 19.70 10.29 -25.74
CA GLY A 288 20.14 11.06 -26.90
C GLY A 288 19.23 12.24 -27.20
N ALA A 289 19.82 13.36 -27.59
CA ALA A 289 19.08 14.54 -28.03
C ALA A 289 18.12 14.23 -29.19
N HIS A 290 17.09 15.05 -29.35
CA HIS A 290 16.11 15.04 -30.46
C HIS A 290 15.09 13.88 -30.51
N GLU A 291 15.43 12.69 -30.02
CA GLU A 291 14.52 11.53 -29.99
C GLU A 291 14.33 10.92 -28.59
N ASN A 292 15.10 11.35 -27.58
CA ASN A 292 15.19 10.68 -26.27
C ASN A 292 15.50 9.18 -26.40
N LYS A 293 16.32 8.80 -27.39
CA LYS A 293 16.71 7.41 -27.56
C LYS A 293 17.50 6.96 -26.34
N GLU A 294 16.97 5.94 -25.67
CA GLU A 294 17.52 5.44 -24.41
C GLU A 294 18.69 4.49 -24.67
N ALA A 295 19.75 4.65 -23.88
CA ALA A 295 20.71 3.59 -23.63
C ALA A 295 20.75 3.31 -22.13
N LYS A 296 20.56 2.04 -21.76
CA LYS A 296 20.41 1.59 -20.38
C LYS A 296 21.61 0.74 -19.97
N LEU A 297 22.14 1.01 -18.79
CA LEU A 297 23.13 0.18 -18.13
C LEU A 297 22.50 -0.42 -16.87
N THR A 298 22.48 -1.74 -16.78
CA THR A 298 22.06 -2.44 -15.57
C THR A 298 23.29 -2.77 -14.73
N ILE A 299 23.34 -2.28 -13.50
CA ILE A 299 24.39 -2.66 -12.54
C ILE A 299 23.85 -3.70 -11.57
N LYS A 300 24.66 -4.73 -11.31
CA LYS A 300 24.44 -5.78 -10.31
C LYS A 300 25.63 -5.81 -9.39
N GLN A 301 25.40 -5.92 -8.09
CA GLN A 301 26.46 -5.95 -7.09
C GLN A 301 26.45 -7.29 -6.35
N GLU A 302 27.62 -7.86 -6.10
CA GLU A 302 27.78 -8.97 -5.16
C GLU A 302 27.28 -8.54 -3.78
N THR A 303 26.51 -9.41 -3.12
CA THR A 303 25.89 -9.10 -1.83
C THR A 303 26.90 -9.18 -0.69
N ASP A 304 26.61 -8.50 0.40
CA ASP A 304 27.35 -8.64 1.67
C ASP A 304 26.53 -9.51 2.64
N PRO A 305 26.91 -10.79 2.86
CA PRO A 305 26.18 -11.70 3.75
C PRO A 305 26.07 -11.22 5.19
N THR A 306 26.90 -10.27 5.62
CA THR A 306 26.86 -9.71 6.98
C THR A 306 25.79 -8.63 7.15
N LYS A 307 25.29 -8.07 6.04
CA LYS A 307 24.27 -7.00 6.01
C LYS A 307 22.88 -7.56 5.83
N VAL A 308 22.44 -8.37 6.79
CA VAL A 308 21.10 -8.98 6.79
C VAL A 308 20.03 -7.88 6.79
N VAL A 309 19.04 -8.01 5.90
CA VAL A 309 17.88 -7.11 5.84
C VAL A 309 17.04 -7.31 7.10
N ARG A 310 16.76 -6.22 7.82
CA ARG A 310 15.98 -6.26 9.05
C ARG A 310 14.92 -5.18 9.03
N LEU A 311 13.69 -5.56 9.37
CA LEU A 311 12.65 -4.59 9.63
C LEU A 311 12.87 -3.98 11.01
N CYS A 312 12.93 -2.65 11.07
CA CYS A 312 13.15 -1.88 12.28
C CYS A 312 12.18 -0.70 12.34
N LEU A 313 12.04 -0.10 13.51
CA LEU A 313 11.39 1.20 13.67
C LEU A 313 12.28 2.29 13.07
N THR A 314 11.68 3.29 12.44
CA THR A 314 12.37 4.57 12.17
C THR A 314 12.54 5.33 13.48
N GLN A 315 13.39 6.36 13.51
CA GLN A 315 13.47 7.26 14.67
C GLN A 315 12.10 7.86 15.05
N TYR A 316 11.24 8.12 14.06
CA TYR A 316 9.87 8.59 14.31
C TYR A 316 9.00 7.48 14.91
N GLY A 317 9.09 6.26 14.35
CA GLY A 317 8.44 5.08 14.89
C GLY A 317 8.83 4.80 16.33
N GLU A 318 10.12 4.85 16.65
CA GLU A 318 10.63 4.69 18.03
C GLU A 318 9.97 5.67 19.00
N GLN A 319 9.87 6.96 18.62
CA GLN A 319 9.23 7.97 19.46
C GLN A 319 7.75 7.71 19.72
N GLU A 320 7.00 7.30 18.69
CA GLU A 320 5.57 6.97 18.85
C GLU A 320 5.39 5.69 19.68
N PHE A 321 6.20 4.65 19.42
CA PHE A 321 6.12 3.38 20.16
C PHE A 321 6.56 3.51 21.62
N VAL A 322 7.51 4.39 21.97
CA VAL A 322 7.85 4.68 23.38
C VAL A 322 6.60 5.14 24.13
N ARG A 323 5.84 6.09 23.58
CA ARG A 323 4.61 6.59 24.22
C ARG A 323 3.56 5.50 24.40
N PHE A 324 3.43 4.61 23.41
CA PHE A 324 2.49 3.50 23.51
C PHE A 324 2.90 2.50 24.58
N PHE A 325 4.18 2.10 24.60
CA PHE A 325 4.70 1.14 25.55
C PHE A 325 4.73 1.67 26.98
N GLU A 326 4.96 2.97 27.20
CA GLU A 326 4.80 3.62 28.51
C GLU A 326 3.37 3.43 29.06
N GLY A 327 2.36 3.67 28.20
CA GLY A 327 0.96 3.44 28.58
C GLY A 327 0.68 1.97 28.93
N PHE A 328 1.24 1.03 28.16
CA PHE A 328 1.06 -0.42 28.43
C PHE A 328 1.77 -0.83 29.72
N TYR A 329 2.98 -0.32 29.94
CA TYR A 329 3.77 -0.55 31.14
C TYR A 329 2.99 -0.17 32.39
N LEU A 330 2.42 1.04 32.44
CA LEU A 330 1.68 1.54 33.60
C LEU A 330 0.43 0.70 33.91
N VAL A 331 -0.27 0.24 32.87
CA VAL A 331 -1.46 -0.62 33.06
C VAL A 331 -1.07 -2.00 33.59
N LEU A 332 0.00 -2.60 33.04
CA LEU A 332 0.52 -3.87 33.53
C LEU A 332 1.06 -3.75 34.95
N GLN A 333 1.78 -2.68 35.27
CA GLN A 333 2.28 -2.39 36.61
C GLN A 333 1.13 -2.29 37.63
N GLN A 334 0.05 -1.58 37.27
CA GLN A 334 -1.14 -1.50 38.13
C GLN A 334 -1.78 -2.88 38.34
N MET A 335 -2.02 -3.64 37.27
CA MET A 335 -2.66 -4.96 37.37
C MET A 335 -1.79 -5.98 38.11
N TYR A 336 -0.48 -6.01 37.86
CA TYR A 336 0.44 -6.89 38.58
C TYR A 336 0.53 -6.52 40.06
N THR A 337 0.49 -5.23 40.40
CA THR A 337 0.50 -4.79 41.81
C THR A 337 -0.76 -5.25 42.51
N GLN A 338 -1.93 -5.10 41.86
CA GLN A 338 -3.20 -5.58 42.38
C GLN A 338 -3.21 -7.11 42.54
N GLU A 339 -2.62 -7.84 41.59
CA GLU A 339 -2.43 -9.29 41.65
C GLU A 339 -1.52 -9.70 42.81
N GLU A 340 -0.37 -9.05 42.98
CA GLU A 340 0.60 -9.29 44.06
C GLU A 340 -0.06 -9.14 45.43
N LEU A 341 -0.84 -8.06 45.61
CA LEU A 341 -1.57 -7.77 46.84
C LEU A 341 -2.68 -8.80 47.11
N TYR A 342 -3.48 -9.11 46.08
CA TYR A 342 -4.61 -10.04 46.22
C TYR A 342 -4.15 -11.47 46.51
N SER A 343 -3.10 -11.91 45.81
CA SER A 343 -2.50 -13.24 46.00
C SER A 343 -1.54 -13.32 47.19
N ARG A 344 -1.42 -12.24 47.97
CA ARG A 344 -0.63 -12.13 49.21
C ARG A 344 0.84 -12.53 49.02
N GLN A 345 1.45 -12.13 47.91
CA GLN A 345 2.88 -12.35 47.67
C GLN A 345 3.78 -11.40 48.45
N SER A 346 3.21 -10.33 49.03
CA SER A 346 3.93 -9.42 49.92
C SER A 346 3.14 -9.13 51.19
N GLU A 347 3.79 -9.21 52.35
CA GLU A 347 3.28 -8.67 53.61
C GLU A 347 3.52 -7.15 53.64
N LYS A 348 2.64 -6.38 53.01
CA LYS A 348 2.59 -4.92 53.20
C LYS A 348 1.32 -4.56 53.96
N GLU A 349 1.32 -4.80 55.27
CA GLU A 349 0.27 -4.27 56.16
C GLU A 349 0.44 -2.75 56.39
N GLU A 350 1.62 -2.19 56.11
CA GLU A 350 1.89 -0.76 56.23
C GLU A 350 1.77 -0.03 54.87
N GLY A 351 0.84 0.93 54.77
CA GLY A 351 0.67 1.79 53.60
C GLY A 351 -0.75 2.23 53.30
N TYR A 352 -0.96 2.74 52.07
CA TYR A 352 -2.20 3.32 51.55
C TYR A 352 -3.44 2.45 51.74
N GLU A 353 -4.54 3.05 52.23
CA GLU A 353 -5.80 2.37 52.57
C GLU A 353 -6.40 1.53 51.42
N TRP A 354 -6.15 1.91 50.15
CA TRP A 354 -6.70 1.21 48.99
C TRP A 354 -6.19 -0.23 48.85
N ARG A 355 -5.02 -0.56 49.43
CA ARG A 355 -4.42 -1.91 49.35
C ARG A 355 -5.16 -2.93 50.20
N PHE A 356 -5.82 -2.49 51.27
CA PHE A 356 -6.48 -3.39 52.22
C PHE A 356 -7.61 -4.18 51.57
N ASP A 357 -8.33 -3.60 50.62
CA ASP A 357 -9.41 -4.31 49.94
C ASP A 357 -8.92 -5.52 49.14
N PHE A 358 -7.69 -5.44 48.59
CA PHE A 358 -7.06 -6.54 47.88
C PHE A 358 -6.56 -7.60 48.87
N ILE A 359 -5.78 -7.20 49.88
CA ILE A 359 -5.16 -8.13 50.87
C ILE A 359 -6.22 -8.87 51.70
N ASN A 360 -7.28 -8.16 52.11
CA ASN A 360 -8.37 -8.69 52.92
C ASN A 360 -9.51 -9.30 52.07
N HIS A 361 -9.36 -9.28 50.74
CA HIS A 361 -10.34 -9.80 49.80
C HIS A 361 -11.73 -9.14 49.93
N THR A 362 -11.82 -7.87 50.30
CA THR A 362 -13.08 -7.11 50.47
C THR A 362 -13.48 -6.29 49.25
N LEU A 363 -12.83 -6.51 48.10
CA LEU A 363 -13.16 -5.87 46.81
C LEU A 363 -14.66 -5.93 46.50
N ASN A 364 -15.19 -4.82 45.97
CA ASN A 364 -16.55 -4.71 45.45
C ASN A 364 -16.57 -3.89 44.15
N ALA A 365 -17.70 -3.88 43.44
CA ALA A 365 -17.84 -3.24 42.14
C ALA A 365 -17.63 -1.71 42.14
N ASN A 366 -17.66 -1.04 43.29
CA ASN A 366 -17.44 0.40 43.42
C ASN A 366 -15.99 0.76 43.76
N ASN A 367 -15.09 -0.22 43.91
CA ASN A 367 -13.69 0.04 44.22
C ASN A 367 -13.00 0.86 43.09
N GLY A 368 -12.38 1.98 43.50
CA GLY A 368 -11.79 2.96 42.58
C GLY A 368 -10.61 2.42 41.78
N GLU A 369 -9.79 1.55 42.39
CA GLU A 369 -8.60 0.97 41.77
C GLU A 369 -8.96 -0.12 40.76
N VAL A 370 -9.97 -0.94 41.05
CA VAL A 370 -10.51 -1.93 40.09
C VAL A 370 -11.10 -1.21 38.88
N ARG A 371 -11.84 -0.11 39.09
CA ARG A 371 -12.38 0.72 38.00
C ARG A 371 -11.26 1.40 37.18
N SER A 372 -10.24 1.93 37.85
CA SER A 372 -9.10 2.58 37.22
C SER A 372 -8.36 1.62 36.29
N ALA A 373 -7.96 0.45 36.79
CA ALA A 373 -7.29 -0.57 36.00
C ALA A 373 -8.14 -1.04 34.80
N TRP A 374 -9.45 -1.21 35.01
CA TRP A 374 -10.37 -1.57 33.93
C TRP A 374 -10.41 -0.52 32.81
N SER A 375 -10.54 0.77 33.14
CA SER A 375 -10.60 1.84 32.16
C SER A 375 -9.25 2.02 31.43
N SER A 376 -8.14 2.00 32.16
CA SER A 376 -6.81 2.16 31.56
C SER A 376 -6.48 1.00 30.62
N PHE A 377 -6.86 -0.23 30.97
CA PHE A 377 -6.75 -1.39 30.09
C PHE A 377 -7.44 -1.19 28.72
N TYR A 378 -8.71 -0.79 28.70
CA TYR A 378 -9.43 -0.62 27.43
C TYR A 378 -8.92 0.57 26.63
N ASN A 379 -8.42 1.62 27.28
CA ASN A 379 -7.74 2.72 26.59
C ASN A 379 -6.49 2.22 25.84
N SER A 380 -5.66 1.41 26.50
CA SER A 380 -4.46 0.82 25.89
C SER A 380 -4.80 -0.12 24.73
N VAL A 381 -5.79 -1.01 24.90
CA VAL A 381 -6.22 -1.93 23.83
C VAL A 381 -6.79 -1.17 22.64
N ASN A 382 -7.59 -0.13 22.86
CA ASN A 382 -8.14 0.70 21.80
C ASN A 382 -7.05 1.45 21.03
N MET A 383 -6.00 1.92 21.73
CA MET A 383 -4.85 2.53 21.07
C MET A 383 -4.13 1.54 20.15
N ILE A 384 -3.95 0.28 20.58
CA ILE A 384 -3.35 -0.75 19.72
C ILE A 384 -4.22 -1.01 18.49
N LEU A 385 -5.54 -1.15 18.67
CA LEU A 385 -6.46 -1.35 17.55
C LEU A 385 -6.42 -0.18 16.56
N PHE A 386 -6.37 1.05 17.08
CA PHE A 386 -6.23 2.25 16.27
C PHE A 386 -4.93 2.22 15.46
N ILE A 387 -3.79 1.90 16.06
CA ILE A 387 -2.51 1.79 15.33
C ILE A 387 -2.58 0.72 14.23
N LYS A 388 -3.16 -0.46 14.54
CA LYS A 388 -3.37 -1.54 13.55
C LYS A 388 -4.22 -1.08 12.37
N ASP A 389 -5.20 -0.22 12.63
CA ASP A 389 -6.12 0.33 11.63
C ASP A 389 -5.47 1.44 10.78
N GLN A 390 -4.53 2.21 11.36
CA GLN A 390 -3.87 3.34 10.68
C GLN A 390 -2.65 2.94 9.85
N ILE A 391 -1.84 1.96 10.27
CA ILE A 391 -0.62 1.54 9.55
C ILE A 391 -0.92 1.18 8.07
N PRO A 392 -1.93 0.34 7.75
CA PRO A 392 -2.21 -0.04 6.37
C PRO A 392 -2.72 1.11 5.49
N ARG A 393 -3.17 2.23 6.08
CA ARG A 393 -3.67 3.39 5.33
C ARG A 393 -2.58 4.41 5.01
N SER A 394 -1.42 4.33 5.65
CA SER A 394 -0.39 5.35 5.51
C SER A 394 0.30 5.27 4.16
N SER A 395 0.30 6.39 3.42
CA SER A 395 1.04 6.54 2.16
C SER A 395 2.56 6.60 2.36
N GLU A 396 3.02 6.81 3.60
CA GLU A 396 4.44 6.90 3.95
C GLU A 396 5.07 5.52 4.19
N GLU A 397 4.27 4.49 4.48
CA GLU A 397 4.76 3.15 4.80
C GLU A 397 5.11 2.36 3.53
N GLU A 398 6.37 1.91 3.43
CA GLU A 398 6.85 1.05 2.35
C GLU A 398 7.03 -0.41 2.83
N LEU A 399 6.05 -0.95 3.54
CA LEU A 399 6.11 -2.32 4.07
C LEU A 399 5.79 -3.36 3.00
N ALA A 400 6.62 -4.41 2.91
CA ALA A 400 6.26 -5.62 2.17
C ALA A 400 5.02 -6.28 2.81
N SER A 401 4.15 -6.92 2.01
CA SER A 401 2.88 -7.49 2.52
C SER A 401 3.06 -8.52 3.64
N SER A 402 4.12 -9.33 3.58
CA SER A 402 4.49 -10.28 4.64
C SER A 402 4.90 -9.60 5.95
N ASP A 403 5.57 -8.45 5.85
CA ASP A 403 6.07 -7.70 6.99
C ASP A 403 4.98 -6.85 7.61
N SER A 404 4.10 -6.26 6.79
CA SER A 404 2.84 -5.66 7.24
C SER A 404 2.01 -6.66 8.07
N THR A 405 1.86 -7.90 7.59
CA THR A 405 1.20 -8.98 8.35
C THR A 405 1.92 -9.25 9.68
N THR A 406 3.26 -9.31 9.65
CA THR A 406 4.08 -9.55 10.84
C THR A 406 3.89 -8.45 11.89
N VAL A 407 3.89 -7.18 11.48
CA VAL A 407 3.62 -6.02 12.34
C VAL A 407 2.23 -6.11 12.97
N MET A 408 1.20 -6.50 12.20
CA MET A 408 -0.15 -6.69 12.75
C MET A 408 -0.19 -7.79 13.82
N LYS A 409 0.54 -8.89 13.62
CA LYS A 409 0.64 -9.96 14.63
C LYS A 409 1.45 -9.54 15.86
N LEU A 410 2.50 -8.73 15.70
CA LEU A 410 3.24 -8.13 16.83
C LEU A 410 2.33 -7.25 17.68
N LEU A 411 1.46 -6.46 17.06
CA LEU A 411 0.46 -5.67 17.78
C LEU A 411 -0.57 -6.57 18.50
N ASP A 412 -0.98 -7.69 17.90
CA ASP A 412 -1.83 -8.68 18.59
C ASP A 412 -1.12 -9.38 19.76
N MET A 413 0.20 -9.60 19.69
CA MET A 413 0.98 -10.08 20.82
C MET A 413 1.00 -9.07 21.98
N GLN A 414 1.16 -7.76 21.69
CA GLN A 414 1.06 -6.73 22.74
C GLN A 414 -0.33 -6.70 23.38
N ARG A 415 -1.39 -6.88 22.58
CA ARG A 415 -2.76 -7.04 23.11
C ARG A 415 -2.88 -8.28 23.98
N PHE A 416 -2.31 -9.42 23.57
CA PHE A 416 -2.33 -10.64 24.36
C PHE A 416 -1.74 -10.44 25.75
N ILE A 417 -0.61 -9.75 25.88
CA ILE A 417 0.03 -9.51 27.18
C ILE A 417 -0.93 -8.79 28.14
N LEU A 418 -1.62 -7.75 27.66
CA LEU A 418 -2.65 -7.05 28.44
C LEU A 418 -3.85 -7.97 28.73
N PHE A 419 -4.34 -8.69 27.72
CA PHE A 419 -5.53 -9.53 27.85
C PHE A 419 -5.33 -10.73 28.76
N TYR A 420 -4.13 -11.31 28.81
CA TYR A 420 -3.80 -12.45 29.68
C TYR A 420 -4.09 -12.08 31.14
N GLU A 421 -3.58 -10.93 31.59
CA GLU A 421 -3.84 -10.44 32.95
C GLU A 421 -5.27 -10.04 33.18
N LYS A 422 -5.86 -9.37 32.19
CA LYS A 422 -7.27 -8.99 32.23
C LYS A 422 -8.17 -10.18 32.53
N VAL A 423 -7.99 -11.29 31.81
CA VAL A 423 -8.84 -12.46 32.00
C VAL A 423 -8.44 -13.27 33.22
N ASN A 424 -7.19 -13.20 33.66
CA ASN A 424 -6.78 -13.78 34.93
C ASN A 424 -7.43 -13.07 36.13
N LEU A 425 -7.55 -11.74 36.09
CA LEU A 425 -8.15 -10.99 37.18
C LEU A 425 -9.69 -11.01 37.13
N TRP A 426 -10.32 -10.83 35.97
CA TRP A 426 -11.79 -10.68 35.88
C TRP A 426 -12.53 -11.91 35.32
N GLY A 427 -11.83 -12.94 34.82
CA GLY A 427 -12.43 -14.16 34.25
C GLY A 427 -13.09 -13.99 32.88
N LYS A 428 -13.35 -12.75 32.45
CA LYS A 428 -13.98 -12.40 31.18
C LYS A 428 -13.55 -11.01 30.70
N ALA A 429 -13.64 -10.78 29.39
CA ALA A 429 -13.36 -9.48 28.79
C ALA A 429 -14.17 -9.25 27.50
N VAL A 430 -14.38 -8.00 27.15
CA VAL A 430 -14.80 -7.61 25.80
C VAL A 430 -13.56 -7.59 24.94
N CYS A 431 -13.59 -8.26 23.78
CA CYS A 431 -12.47 -8.31 22.85
C CYS A 431 -12.94 -7.90 21.45
N LEU A 432 -12.47 -6.76 20.98
CA LEU A 432 -12.70 -6.27 19.62
C LEU A 432 -11.63 -6.84 18.68
N SER A 433 -12.00 -7.31 17.50
CA SER A 433 -11.01 -7.72 16.49
C SER A 433 -10.36 -6.53 15.79
N GLU A 434 -11.11 -5.44 15.64
CA GLU A 434 -10.78 -4.28 14.81
C GLU A 434 -11.13 -2.98 15.53
N PHE A 435 -10.54 -1.86 15.08
CA PHE A 435 -10.87 -0.55 15.60
C PHE A 435 -12.31 -0.18 15.19
N PRO A 436 -13.17 0.22 16.14
CA PRO A 436 -14.56 0.48 15.83
C PRO A 436 -14.73 1.78 15.04
N SER A 437 -15.50 1.75 13.95
CA SER A 437 -15.87 2.94 13.17
C SER A 437 -16.87 3.85 13.91
N ASP A 438 -17.64 3.26 14.82
CA ASP A 438 -18.74 3.90 15.54
C ASP A 438 -18.66 3.63 17.04
N ILE A 439 -19.42 4.41 17.83
CA ILE A 439 -19.51 4.20 19.28
C ILE A 439 -20.21 2.86 19.54
N ILE A 440 -19.47 1.89 20.07
CA ILE A 440 -20.02 0.62 20.51
C ILE A 440 -20.59 0.78 21.92
N THR A 441 -21.90 0.61 22.06
CA THR A 441 -22.63 0.79 23.33
C THR A 441 -23.05 -0.51 24.00
N SER A 442 -22.94 -1.65 23.31
CA SER A 442 -23.36 -2.94 23.85
C SER A 442 -22.55 -4.06 23.21
N MET A 443 -21.63 -4.65 23.99
CA MET A 443 -20.85 -5.79 23.53
C MET A 443 -20.74 -6.88 24.60
N PRO A 444 -20.98 -8.14 24.23
CA PRO A 444 -20.87 -9.24 25.16
C PRO A 444 -19.41 -9.46 25.57
N ALA A 445 -19.20 -9.74 26.85
CA ALA A 445 -17.94 -10.28 27.31
C ALA A 445 -17.83 -11.75 26.90
N ILE A 446 -16.64 -12.16 26.50
CA ILE A 446 -16.29 -13.55 26.26
C ILE A 446 -15.44 -14.08 27.41
N SER A 447 -15.47 -15.39 27.61
CA SER A 447 -14.75 -16.08 28.69
C SER A 447 -13.24 -16.01 28.52
N GLN A 448 -12.49 -16.23 29.60
CA GLN A 448 -11.03 -16.39 29.56
C GLN A 448 -10.58 -17.35 28.45
N ALA A 449 -11.18 -18.54 28.37
CA ALA A 449 -10.80 -19.56 27.38
C ALA A 449 -10.99 -19.07 25.94
N GLU A 450 -12.08 -18.34 25.66
CA GLU A 450 -12.35 -17.77 24.34
C GLU A 450 -11.37 -16.65 23.99
N VAL A 451 -11.05 -15.76 24.95
CA VAL A 451 -10.06 -14.69 24.74
C VAL A 451 -8.69 -15.29 24.40
N LEU A 452 -8.20 -16.24 25.21
CA LEU A 452 -6.88 -16.84 25.00
C LEU A 452 -6.79 -17.55 23.64
N LYS A 453 -7.89 -18.16 23.17
CA LYS A 453 -7.94 -18.83 21.86
C LYS A 453 -7.69 -17.86 20.70
N LEU A 454 -8.10 -16.60 20.80
CA LEU A 454 -7.91 -15.59 19.75
C LEU A 454 -6.44 -15.30 19.45
N PHE A 455 -5.55 -15.49 20.44
CA PHE A 455 -4.14 -15.13 20.35
C PHE A 455 -3.21 -16.31 20.01
N VAL A 456 -3.73 -17.54 19.91
CA VAL A 456 -2.92 -18.71 19.56
C VAL A 456 -2.30 -18.59 18.16
N GLU A 457 -3.09 -18.23 17.15
CA GLU A 457 -2.59 -18.13 15.78
C GLU A 457 -1.58 -16.98 15.60
N PRO A 458 -1.82 -15.76 16.12
CA PRO A 458 -0.84 -14.68 16.05
C PRO A 458 0.52 -15.05 16.66
N LEU A 459 0.51 -15.68 17.83
CA LEU A 459 1.76 -16.05 18.51
C LEU A 459 2.49 -17.20 17.81
N LEU A 460 1.76 -18.18 17.25
CA LEU A 460 2.37 -19.23 16.42
C LEU A 460 3.02 -18.64 15.18
N PHE A 461 2.34 -17.72 14.50
CA PHE A 461 2.90 -17.02 13.34
C PHE A 461 4.20 -16.30 13.70
N LEU A 462 4.21 -15.56 14.81
CA LEU A 462 5.40 -14.83 15.26
C LEU A 462 6.55 -15.76 15.64
N ARG A 463 6.28 -16.89 16.29
CA ARG A 463 7.31 -17.88 16.63
C ARG A 463 8.06 -18.38 15.39
N GLU A 464 7.35 -18.59 14.28
CA GLU A 464 7.95 -19.06 13.03
C GLU A 464 8.70 -17.95 12.28
N ARG A 465 8.24 -16.69 12.40
CA ARG A 465 8.77 -15.57 11.62
C ARG A 465 9.93 -14.84 12.29
N LEU A 466 9.92 -14.73 13.62
CA LEU A 466 10.89 -13.94 14.37
C LEU A 466 12.27 -14.63 14.49
N PRO A 467 13.36 -13.84 14.62
CA PRO A 467 14.71 -14.35 14.84
C PRO A 467 14.84 -15.12 16.17
N GLY A 468 15.89 -15.92 16.31
CA GLY A 468 16.19 -16.60 17.58
C GLY A 468 17.11 -15.79 18.49
N GLU A 469 17.83 -14.83 17.91
CA GLU A 469 18.81 -13.99 18.57
C GLU A 469 18.15 -13.15 19.68
N ILE A 470 18.84 -13.02 20.82
CA ILE A 470 18.42 -12.12 21.90
C ILE A 470 18.71 -10.68 21.44
N SER A 471 17.66 -9.92 21.15
CA SER A 471 17.75 -8.48 20.93
C SER A 471 17.97 -7.77 22.28
N GLY A 472 18.69 -6.64 22.28
CA GLY A 472 19.05 -5.90 23.49
C GLY A 472 17.79 -5.33 24.14
N GLN A 473 17.23 -6.07 25.10
CA GLN A 473 15.86 -5.99 25.63
C GLN A 473 15.45 -4.63 26.27
N SER A 474 16.25 -3.57 26.12
CA SER A 474 15.98 -2.22 26.63
C SER A 474 15.66 -1.19 25.54
N ALA A 475 16.03 -1.42 24.27
CA ALA A 475 15.68 -0.50 23.19
C ALA A 475 14.23 -0.74 22.72
N ILE A 476 13.50 0.33 22.39
CA ILE A 476 12.09 0.20 21.99
C ILE A 476 11.92 -0.66 20.73
N ASN A 477 12.86 -0.58 19.79
CA ASN A 477 12.88 -1.44 18.60
C ASN A 477 12.94 -2.92 18.99
N ASP A 478 13.82 -3.27 19.93
CA ASP A 478 14.04 -4.63 20.39
C ASP A 478 12.85 -5.16 21.21
N CYS A 479 12.15 -4.26 21.92
CA CYS A 479 10.90 -4.58 22.62
C CYS A 479 9.75 -4.84 21.63
N PHE A 480 9.70 -4.09 20.52
CA PHE A 480 8.67 -4.29 19.50
C PHE A 480 8.97 -5.52 18.62
N PHE A 481 10.24 -5.82 18.35
CA PHE A 481 10.71 -6.98 17.58
C PHE A 481 11.49 -7.97 18.47
N PRO A 482 10.81 -8.73 19.36
CA PRO A 482 11.49 -9.65 20.27
C PRO A 482 11.98 -10.92 19.58
N SER A 483 12.79 -11.71 20.30
CA SER A 483 13.11 -13.10 19.92
C SER A 483 11.84 -13.95 19.81
N ARG A 484 11.86 -14.96 18.93
CA ARG A 484 10.82 -15.99 18.81
C ARG A 484 10.53 -16.76 20.10
N ASP A 485 11.45 -16.73 21.06
CA ASP A 485 11.29 -17.40 22.36
C ASP A 485 10.24 -16.71 23.23
N PHE A 486 10.02 -15.41 23.04
CA PHE A 486 8.99 -14.69 23.78
C PHE A 486 7.56 -15.12 23.40
N PRO A 487 7.13 -15.12 22.12
CA PRO A 487 5.82 -15.68 21.77
C PRO A 487 5.72 -17.18 22.08
N ALA A 488 6.82 -17.93 22.11
CA ALA A 488 6.82 -19.33 22.58
C ALA A 488 6.46 -19.45 24.07
N LEU A 489 7.00 -18.60 24.94
CA LEU A 489 6.62 -18.53 26.36
C LEU A 489 5.15 -18.10 26.53
N LEU A 490 4.70 -17.11 25.77
CA LEU A 490 3.30 -16.66 25.79
C LEU A 490 2.33 -17.77 25.33
N LEU A 491 2.69 -18.55 24.30
CA LEU A 491 1.94 -19.74 23.88
C LEU A 491 1.90 -20.81 24.98
N ALA A 492 3.02 -21.04 25.67
CA ALA A 492 3.06 -21.99 26.78
C ALA A 492 2.08 -21.58 27.88
N ARG A 493 2.00 -20.29 28.24
CA ARG A 493 0.99 -19.78 29.19
C ARG A 493 -0.44 -20.12 28.72
N ILE A 494 -0.77 -19.86 27.45
CA ILE A 494 -2.11 -20.21 26.91
C ILE A 494 -2.38 -21.71 27.04
N TYR A 495 -1.42 -22.54 26.64
CA TYR A 495 -1.59 -24.00 26.68
C TYR A 495 -1.74 -24.53 28.10
N MET A 496 -1.02 -23.97 29.07
CA MET A 496 -1.17 -24.34 30.49
C MET A 496 -2.54 -23.97 31.04
N GLU A 497 -3.06 -22.77 30.72
CA GLU A 497 -4.44 -22.39 31.10
C GLU A 497 -5.50 -23.27 30.43
N GLN A 498 -5.19 -23.87 29.27
CA GLN A 498 -6.07 -24.82 28.58
C GLN A 498 -5.90 -26.28 29.03
N GLY A 499 -5.00 -26.56 29.99
CA GLY A 499 -4.66 -27.93 30.40
C GLY A 499 -3.86 -28.73 29.37
N LYS A 500 -3.36 -28.08 28.31
CA LYS A 500 -2.55 -28.66 27.23
C LYS A 500 -1.07 -28.70 27.60
N PHE A 501 -0.75 -29.45 28.66
CA PHE A 501 0.59 -29.46 29.25
C PHE A 501 1.67 -30.07 28.31
N ALA A 502 1.30 -30.96 27.39
CA ALA A 502 2.24 -31.51 26.42
C ALA A 502 2.68 -30.46 25.39
N GLU A 503 1.73 -29.67 24.88
CA GLU A 503 1.99 -28.57 23.95
C GLU A 503 2.76 -27.44 24.63
N ALA A 504 2.41 -27.10 25.88
CA ALA A 504 3.17 -26.13 26.69
C ALA A 504 4.62 -26.59 26.87
N LYS A 505 4.83 -27.84 27.31
CA LYS A 505 6.16 -28.44 27.47
C LYS A 505 6.97 -28.37 26.18
N SER A 506 6.36 -28.62 25.03
CA SER A 506 7.04 -28.55 23.73
C SER A 506 7.60 -27.14 23.46
N MET A 507 6.80 -26.10 23.71
CA MET A 507 7.25 -24.70 23.55
C MET A 507 8.41 -24.36 24.48
N LEU A 508 8.26 -24.69 25.76
CA LEU A 508 9.25 -24.37 26.80
C LEU A 508 10.56 -25.14 26.59
N THR A 509 10.48 -26.40 26.17
CA THR A 509 11.66 -27.22 25.82
C THR A 509 12.41 -26.63 24.63
N GLY A 510 11.71 -26.04 23.66
CA GLY A 510 12.33 -25.29 22.57
C GLY A 510 13.21 -24.13 23.06
N ILE A 511 12.73 -23.39 24.07
CA ILE A 511 13.50 -22.30 24.70
C ILE A 511 14.73 -22.85 25.43
N VAL A 512 14.58 -23.91 26.24
CA VAL A 512 15.71 -24.54 26.94
C VAL A 512 16.76 -25.09 25.97
N ASN A 513 16.33 -25.81 24.93
CA ASN A 513 17.22 -26.42 23.94
C ASN A 513 17.93 -25.41 23.05
N SER A 514 17.48 -24.15 23.03
CA SER A 514 18.17 -23.09 22.32
C SER A 514 19.57 -22.79 22.89
N GLY A 515 19.79 -23.09 24.18
CA GLY A 515 21.02 -22.77 24.89
C GLY A 515 21.29 -21.26 25.04
N ARG A 516 20.30 -20.41 24.76
CA ARG A 516 20.44 -18.94 24.76
C ARG A 516 20.32 -18.30 26.13
N TYR A 517 19.71 -18.99 27.09
CA TYR A 517 19.35 -18.44 28.40
C TYR A 517 19.83 -19.33 29.54
N GLN A 518 20.14 -18.71 30.67
CA GLN A 518 20.42 -19.35 31.95
C GLN A 518 19.53 -18.76 33.06
N LEU A 519 19.49 -19.41 34.23
CA LEU A 519 18.71 -18.91 35.37
C LEU A 519 19.16 -17.50 35.75
N GLY A 520 18.20 -16.59 35.90
CA GLY A 520 18.40 -15.15 36.11
C GLY A 520 18.34 -14.31 34.84
N ASP A 521 18.42 -14.91 33.65
CA ASP A 521 18.21 -14.17 32.41
C ASP A 521 16.73 -13.84 32.19
N LEU A 522 16.51 -12.73 31.50
CA LEU A 522 15.20 -12.33 31.00
C LEU A 522 15.00 -12.88 29.58
N ILE A 523 13.81 -13.38 29.29
CA ILE A 523 13.34 -13.67 27.93
C ILE A 523 12.89 -12.37 27.26
N TYR A 524 12.23 -11.51 28.02
CA TYR A 524 11.68 -10.25 27.56
C TYR A 524 11.46 -9.28 28.73
N GLN A 525 11.57 -7.98 28.48
CA GLN A 525 11.14 -6.93 29.40
C GLN A 525 10.51 -5.77 28.63
N PHE A 526 9.60 -5.04 29.27
CA PHE A 526 9.16 -3.76 28.76
C PHE A 526 10.22 -2.68 29.04
N PRO A 527 10.29 -1.61 28.21
CA PRO A 527 11.18 -0.49 28.47
C PRO A 527 10.80 0.18 29.81
N VAL A 528 11.80 0.40 30.65
CA VAL A 528 11.62 0.95 32.01
C VAL A 528 11.07 2.36 31.94
N SER A 529 10.05 2.65 32.74
CA SER A 529 9.50 4.00 32.93
C SER A 529 10.00 4.58 34.25
N ASP A 530 10.49 5.83 34.25
CA ASP A 530 11.03 6.54 35.43
C ASP A 530 9.95 6.91 36.48
N MET A 531 8.70 6.46 36.30
CA MET A 531 7.60 6.75 37.22
C MET A 531 7.62 5.83 38.44
N TYR A 532 7.72 6.45 39.62
CA TYR A 532 7.69 5.78 40.92
C TYR A 532 6.30 5.25 41.28
N SER A 533 6.13 3.92 41.34
CA SER A 533 5.19 3.20 42.22
C SER A 533 5.58 1.71 42.32
N ASP A 534 4.83 0.85 43.04
CA ASP A 534 5.15 -0.58 43.24
C ASP A 534 5.41 -1.35 41.92
N ILE A 535 6.02 -2.55 42.01
CA ILE A 535 6.60 -3.35 40.91
C ILE A 535 7.57 -2.55 40.03
N GLN A 536 8.86 -2.90 40.07
CA GLN A 536 9.90 -2.09 39.44
C GLN A 536 10.14 -2.45 37.97
N LEU A 537 9.77 -3.65 37.55
CA LEU A 537 10.01 -4.13 36.19
C LEU A 537 8.91 -5.09 35.71
N ILE A 538 8.35 -4.81 34.52
CA ILE A 538 7.47 -5.73 33.80
C ILE A 538 8.33 -6.63 32.91
N CYS A 539 8.51 -7.88 33.32
CA CYS A 539 9.45 -8.80 32.70
C CYS A 539 8.96 -10.26 32.67
N PHE A 540 9.64 -11.05 31.84
CA PHE A 540 9.40 -12.47 31.61
C PHE A 540 10.75 -13.16 31.64
N SER A 541 10.93 -14.14 32.51
CA SER A 541 12.25 -14.68 32.83
C SER A 541 12.42 -16.13 32.41
N TYR A 542 13.67 -16.54 32.26
CA TYR A 542 13.99 -17.95 32.08
C TYR A 542 13.63 -18.78 33.33
N THR A 543 13.63 -18.17 34.52
CA THR A 543 13.13 -18.82 35.74
C THR A 543 11.66 -19.24 35.59
N GLU A 544 10.82 -18.41 34.95
CA GLU A 544 9.44 -18.78 34.63
C GLU A 544 9.36 -19.97 33.68
N VAL A 545 10.25 -20.04 32.68
CA VAL A 545 10.31 -21.19 31.75
C VAL A 545 10.57 -22.48 32.50
N VAL A 546 11.54 -22.49 33.42
CA VAL A 546 11.93 -23.68 34.18
C VAL A 546 10.84 -24.10 35.18
N LEU A 547 10.19 -23.15 35.87
CA LEU A 547 9.08 -23.47 36.77
C LEU A 547 7.82 -23.95 36.02
N ASN A 548 7.52 -23.39 34.86
CA ASN A 548 6.46 -23.90 33.98
C ASN A 548 6.77 -25.33 33.49
N LEU A 549 8.03 -25.65 33.19
CA LEU A 549 8.45 -27.02 32.86
C LEU A 549 8.27 -27.97 34.04
N ALA A 550 8.63 -27.55 35.24
CA ALA A 550 8.40 -28.33 36.47
C ALA A 550 6.91 -28.67 36.64
N GLU A 551 6.02 -27.69 36.42
CA GLU A 551 4.57 -27.90 36.44
C GLU A 551 4.12 -28.88 35.35
N CYS A 552 4.55 -28.66 34.10
CA CYS A 552 4.16 -29.51 32.98
C CYS A 552 4.58 -30.96 33.20
N GLU A 553 5.82 -31.21 33.66
CA GLU A 553 6.29 -32.56 33.95
C GLU A 553 5.47 -33.22 35.06
N SER A 554 5.14 -32.49 36.13
CA SER A 554 4.29 -33.01 37.20
C SER A 554 2.91 -33.39 36.67
N ARG A 555 2.31 -32.55 35.83
CA ARG A 555 0.97 -32.80 35.24
C ARG A 555 0.97 -33.94 34.23
N LEU A 556 2.11 -34.22 33.60
CA LEU A 556 2.30 -35.33 32.69
C LEU A 556 2.76 -36.63 33.40
N GLY A 557 2.90 -36.62 34.73
CA GLY A 557 3.27 -37.79 35.53
C GLY A 557 4.78 -38.06 35.65
N ASN A 558 5.63 -37.15 35.20
CA ASN A 558 7.09 -37.28 35.24
C ASN A 558 7.68 -36.64 36.52
N SER A 559 7.35 -37.18 37.69
CA SER A 559 7.71 -36.59 38.99
C SER A 559 9.21 -36.38 39.17
N ALA A 560 10.07 -37.28 38.67
CA ALA A 560 11.52 -37.14 38.79
C ALA A 560 12.06 -35.91 38.05
N GLN A 561 11.54 -35.64 36.85
CA GLN A 561 11.96 -34.47 36.06
C GLN A 561 11.35 -33.18 36.61
N ALA A 562 10.12 -33.24 37.11
CA ALA A 562 9.47 -32.13 37.79
C ALA A 562 10.29 -31.66 39.00
N GLU A 563 10.73 -32.59 39.85
CA GLU A 563 11.62 -32.32 40.98
C GLU A 563 12.99 -31.78 40.53
N ASN A 564 13.53 -32.28 39.42
CA ASN A 564 14.79 -31.76 38.90
C ASN A 564 14.69 -30.26 38.57
N TYR A 565 13.69 -29.85 37.78
CA TYR A 565 13.50 -28.44 37.43
C TYR A 565 13.22 -27.57 38.65
N LEU A 566 12.40 -28.04 39.60
CA LEU A 566 12.14 -27.30 40.84
C LEU A 566 13.43 -27.10 41.66
N ASN A 567 14.23 -28.15 41.81
CA ASN A 567 15.49 -28.10 42.57
C ASN A 567 16.55 -27.21 41.89
N GLN A 568 16.57 -27.12 40.56
CA GLN A 568 17.46 -26.20 39.83
C GLN A 568 17.20 -24.75 40.26
N VAL A 569 15.92 -24.34 40.26
CA VAL A 569 15.53 -22.97 40.64
C VAL A 569 15.78 -22.72 42.13
N MET A 570 15.40 -23.66 43.00
CA MET A 570 15.65 -23.55 44.45
C MET A 570 17.14 -23.44 44.80
N THR A 571 18.01 -24.15 44.06
CA THR A 571 19.46 -24.10 44.28
C THR A 571 20.05 -22.79 43.78
N ALA A 572 19.55 -22.27 42.66
CA ALA A 572 20.00 -21.00 42.11
C ALA A 572 19.55 -19.81 42.97
N ASN A 573 18.31 -19.83 43.49
CA ASN A 573 17.74 -18.84 44.42
C ASN A 573 18.05 -17.40 43.97
N ILE A 574 17.65 -17.08 42.74
CA ILE A 574 17.98 -15.81 42.08
C ILE A 574 17.17 -14.66 42.68
N GLY A 575 15.95 -14.97 43.12
CA GLY A 575 14.96 -13.98 43.54
C GLY A 575 14.18 -13.42 42.36
N SER A 576 13.13 -12.65 42.67
CA SER A 576 12.23 -12.14 41.63
C SER A 576 12.89 -11.11 40.71
N PRO A 577 12.76 -11.26 39.38
CA PRO A 577 13.26 -10.29 38.40
C PRO A 577 12.46 -8.98 38.38
N ALA A 578 11.27 -8.93 39.01
CA ALA A 578 10.43 -7.74 39.03
C ALA A 578 10.95 -6.62 39.97
N TYR A 579 12.00 -6.91 40.75
CA TYR A 579 12.62 -5.96 41.70
C TYR A 579 14.14 -6.02 41.61
N SER A 580 14.80 -4.89 41.82
CA SER A 580 16.25 -4.83 42.02
C SER A 580 16.64 -5.65 43.25
N SER A 581 17.64 -6.52 43.07
CA SER A 581 18.13 -7.50 44.04
C SER A 581 18.68 -6.85 45.30
N ASN A 582 17.81 -6.51 46.25
CA ASN A 582 18.17 -6.20 47.65
C ASN A 582 17.04 -6.31 48.67
N VAL A 583 15.87 -6.86 48.32
CA VAL A 583 14.89 -7.25 49.35
C VAL A 583 15.09 -8.73 49.63
N SER A 584 16.04 -9.05 50.52
CA SER A 584 15.92 -10.27 51.30
C SER A 584 14.55 -10.22 51.98
N LEU A 585 13.61 -11.02 51.49
CA LEU A 585 12.47 -11.38 52.32
C LEU A 585 13.08 -12.04 53.55
N SER A 586 12.83 -11.45 54.72
CA SER A 586 13.02 -12.17 55.97
C SER A 586 12.34 -13.51 55.80
N SER A 587 13.04 -14.56 56.17
CA SER A 587 12.64 -15.96 56.15
C SER A 587 11.48 -16.22 57.14
N SER A 588 10.39 -15.49 56.97
CA SER A 588 9.12 -15.52 57.66
C SER A 588 8.07 -15.44 56.54
N ALA A 589 7.58 -16.52 55.96
CA ALA A 589 7.17 -17.75 56.59
C ALA A 589 7.38 -18.96 55.65
N PHE A 590 8.47 -19.70 55.85
CA PHE A 590 8.42 -21.16 55.72
C PHE A 590 7.51 -21.70 56.84
N THR A 591 6.22 -21.34 56.81
CA THR A 591 5.25 -22.14 57.55
C THR A 591 5.04 -23.36 56.70
N THR A 592 5.69 -24.45 57.09
CA THR A 592 5.34 -25.82 56.75
C THR A 592 3.85 -26.02 57.04
N ARG A 593 2.98 -25.57 56.12
CA ARG A 593 1.59 -25.98 56.07
C ARG A 593 1.62 -27.37 55.45
N THR A 594 1.49 -28.34 56.34
CA THR A 594 1.34 -29.78 56.11
C THR A 594 0.53 -30.10 54.86
N SER A 595 1.21 -30.35 53.75
CA SER A 595 0.89 -31.35 52.73
C SER A 595 2.14 -31.54 51.84
N ASP A 596 2.69 -32.75 51.79
CA ASP A 596 3.89 -33.14 51.03
C ASP A 596 3.67 -33.15 49.49
N GLU A 597 2.73 -32.35 48.98
CA GLU A 597 2.33 -32.38 47.58
C GLU A 597 3.18 -31.39 46.76
N PHE A 598 3.84 -31.89 45.70
CA PHE A 598 4.78 -31.16 44.84
C PHE A 598 4.28 -29.76 44.43
N ILE A 599 2.99 -29.61 44.11
CA ILE A 599 2.38 -28.36 43.68
C ILE A 599 2.45 -27.25 44.75
N ASN A 600 2.36 -27.59 46.04
CA ASN A 600 2.47 -26.60 47.11
C ASN A 600 3.93 -26.14 47.31
N ARG A 601 4.90 -27.04 47.13
CA ARG A 601 6.33 -26.65 47.08
C ARG A 601 6.62 -25.76 45.88
N LEU A 602 6.08 -26.11 44.71
CA LEU A 602 6.20 -25.30 43.51
C LEU A 602 5.57 -23.90 43.71
N ALA A 603 4.41 -23.80 44.37
CA ALA A 603 3.77 -22.53 44.70
C ALA A 603 4.69 -21.62 45.53
N ASN A 604 5.35 -22.17 46.55
CA ASN A 604 6.25 -21.40 47.41
C ASN A 604 7.46 -20.86 46.64
N VAL A 605 8.06 -21.68 45.78
CA VAL A 605 9.19 -21.26 44.93
C VAL A 605 8.74 -20.24 43.89
N TRP A 606 7.55 -20.43 43.31
CA TRP A 606 6.95 -19.46 42.40
C TRP A 606 6.77 -18.09 43.06
N GLN A 607 6.24 -18.08 44.28
CA GLN A 607 6.01 -16.86 45.04
C GLN A 607 7.31 -16.12 45.37
N SER A 608 8.43 -16.81 45.63
CA SER A 608 9.71 -16.15 45.92
C SER A 608 10.47 -15.72 44.66
N GLU A 609 10.49 -16.57 43.64
CA GLU A 609 11.34 -16.38 42.45
C GLU A 609 10.64 -15.61 41.31
N LEU A 610 9.31 -15.46 41.37
CA LEU A 610 8.51 -14.77 40.35
C LEU A 610 7.53 -13.76 40.95
N ARG A 611 7.79 -13.30 42.18
CA ARG A 611 6.98 -12.29 42.87
C ARG A 611 6.73 -11.08 41.97
N GLY A 612 5.49 -10.61 41.86
CA GLY A 612 5.18 -9.37 41.13
C GLY A 612 5.33 -9.47 39.60
N THR A 613 5.42 -10.69 39.06
CA THR A 613 5.42 -10.91 37.60
C THR A 613 4.01 -11.12 37.01
N GLY A 614 2.95 -11.01 37.84
CA GLY A 614 1.56 -11.20 37.45
C GLY A 614 1.12 -12.66 37.26
N THR A 615 1.98 -13.64 37.57
CA THR A 615 1.74 -15.04 37.19
C THR A 615 1.17 -15.93 38.30
N TYR A 616 1.25 -15.51 39.56
CA TYR A 616 1.01 -16.39 40.70
C TYR A 616 -0.48 -16.73 40.90
N PHE A 617 -1.37 -15.75 40.80
CA PHE A 617 -2.81 -15.99 40.94
C PHE A 617 -3.35 -16.91 39.84
N ALA A 618 -2.85 -16.76 38.60
CA ALA A 618 -3.15 -17.69 37.51
C ALA A 618 -2.68 -19.11 37.84
N PHE A 619 -1.44 -19.24 38.33
CA PHE A 619 -0.88 -20.51 38.80
C PHE A 619 -1.75 -21.16 39.90
N LEU A 620 -2.15 -20.41 40.93
CA LEU A 620 -2.98 -20.91 42.02
C LEU A 620 -4.34 -21.43 41.53
N LYS A 621 -4.98 -20.71 40.59
CA LYS A 621 -6.28 -21.07 40.03
C LYS A 621 -6.20 -22.32 39.16
N ARG A 622 -5.27 -22.39 38.20
CA ARG A 622 -5.14 -23.57 37.31
C ARG A 622 -4.73 -24.83 38.07
N ASN A 623 -4.09 -24.66 39.24
CA ASN A 623 -3.74 -25.73 40.16
C ASN A 623 -4.79 -26.02 41.24
N ASN A 624 -5.95 -25.35 41.21
CA ASN A 624 -7.06 -25.56 42.15
C ASN A 624 -6.67 -25.38 43.63
N ILE A 625 -5.67 -24.54 43.92
CA ILE A 625 -5.20 -24.26 45.29
C ILE A 625 -5.47 -22.81 45.73
N ALA A 626 -6.03 -21.96 44.87
CA ALA A 626 -6.31 -20.55 45.22
C ALA A 626 -7.23 -20.41 46.46
N VAL A 627 -8.31 -21.19 46.54
CA VAL A 627 -9.27 -21.15 47.66
C VAL A 627 -8.61 -21.51 48.99
N SER A 628 -7.85 -22.60 49.02
CA SER A 628 -7.15 -23.06 50.23
C SER A 628 -5.98 -22.16 50.62
N THR A 629 -5.22 -21.68 49.64
CA THR A 629 -4.02 -20.85 49.87
C THR A 629 -4.41 -19.45 50.37
N LEU A 630 -5.43 -18.83 49.76
CA LEU A 630 -5.83 -17.46 50.06
C LEU A 630 -6.95 -17.37 51.12
N ASN A 631 -7.55 -18.51 51.48
CA ASN A 631 -8.72 -18.59 52.37
C ASN A 631 -9.89 -17.74 51.86
N ILE A 632 -10.31 -18.01 50.62
CA ILE A 632 -11.38 -17.29 49.92
C ILE A 632 -12.45 -18.24 49.39
N PRO A 633 -13.73 -17.83 49.28
CA PRO A 633 -14.72 -18.62 48.57
C PRO A 633 -14.44 -18.67 47.07
N ILE A 634 -14.96 -19.70 46.38
CA ILE A 634 -14.72 -19.96 44.94
C ILE A 634 -14.99 -18.72 44.07
N TRP A 635 -16.04 -17.97 44.36
CA TRP A 635 -16.45 -16.80 43.58
C TRP A 635 -15.49 -15.60 43.69
N ARG A 636 -14.58 -15.58 44.68
CA ARG A 636 -13.51 -14.59 44.82
C ARG A 636 -12.24 -14.96 44.04
N GLN A 637 -12.28 -15.98 43.19
CA GLN A 637 -11.16 -16.24 42.26
C GLN A 637 -11.12 -15.27 41.08
N VAL A 638 -12.04 -14.31 41.02
CA VAL A 638 -12.09 -13.22 40.04
C VAL A 638 -12.46 -11.93 40.74
N PHE A 639 -12.06 -10.80 40.18
CA PHE A 639 -12.43 -9.46 40.64
C PHE A 639 -13.85 -9.11 40.21
N PRO A 640 -14.53 -8.21 40.93
CA PRO A 640 -15.79 -7.66 40.47
C PRO A 640 -15.60 -6.85 39.18
N VAL A 641 -16.56 -6.95 38.26
CA VAL A 641 -16.68 -6.01 37.15
C VAL A 641 -17.05 -4.64 37.74
N PRO A 642 -16.37 -3.54 37.37
CA PRO A 642 -16.69 -2.21 37.88
C PRO A 642 -18.14 -1.83 37.62
N MET A 643 -18.80 -1.25 38.62
CA MET A 643 -20.22 -0.85 38.54
C MET A 643 -20.48 0.09 37.35
N ARG A 644 -19.53 0.98 37.04
CA ARG A 644 -19.62 1.86 35.87
C ARG A 644 -19.75 1.08 34.57
N GLU A 645 -19.01 -0.02 34.39
CA GLU A 645 -19.08 -0.85 33.18
C GLU A 645 -20.46 -1.50 33.06
N ILE A 646 -20.98 -2.06 34.16
CA ILE A 646 -22.32 -2.67 34.21
C ILE A 646 -23.41 -1.67 33.79
N LEU A 647 -23.25 -0.40 34.18
CA LEU A 647 -24.23 0.65 33.84
C LEU A 647 -24.14 1.12 32.38
N VAL A 648 -22.96 1.07 31.76
CA VAL A 648 -22.76 1.61 30.39
C VAL A 648 -22.78 0.56 29.29
N ASN A 649 -22.56 -0.72 29.62
CA ASN A 649 -22.61 -1.83 28.67
C ASN A 649 -23.73 -2.81 29.08
N PRO A 650 -24.93 -2.72 28.47
CA PRO A 650 -26.08 -3.57 28.82
C PRO A 650 -25.84 -5.07 28.62
N SER A 651 -24.83 -5.46 27.85
CA SER A 651 -24.45 -6.87 27.62
C SER A 651 -23.43 -7.39 28.65
N MET A 652 -22.91 -6.54 29.53
CA MET A 652 -22.00 -6.94 30.58
C MET A 652 -22.76 -7.33 31.85
N SER A 653 -22.47 -8.52 32.37
CA SER A 653 -22.99 -8.99 33.65
C SER A 653 -21.94 -8.90 34.75
N GLN A 654 -22.37 -8.87 36.01
CA GLN A 654 -21.45 -9.03 37.14
C GLN A 654 -20.92 -10.48 37.21
N ASN A 655 -19.74 -10.66 37.80
CA ASN A 655 -19.23 -11.98 38.17
C ASN A 655 -20.05 -12.56 39.32
N GLU A 656 -20.21 -13.89 39.35
CA GLU A 656 -21.01 -14.54 40.39
C GLU A 656 -20.50 -14.15 41.79
N GLY A 657 -21.42 -13.88 42.73
CA GLY A 657 -21.09 -13.52 44.11
C GLY A 657 -20.79 -12.04 44.39
N TYR A 658 -20.71 -11.18 43.36
CA TYR A 658 -20.42 -9.74 43.48
C TYR A 658 -21.61 -8.81 43.26
#